data_AF-A0A7J8EHN1-F1
#
_entry.id   AF-A0A7J8EHN1-F1
#
_cell.length_a   1.000
_cell.length_b   1.000
_cell.length_c   1.000
_cell.angle_alpha   90.00
_cell.angle_beta   90.00
_cell.angle_gamma   90.00
#
_symmetry.space_group_name_H-M   'P 1'
#
loop_
_entity.id
_entity.type
_entity.pdbx_description
1 polymer ?
#
loop_
_entity_poly.entity_id
_entity_poly.type
_entity_poly.pdbx_seq_one_letter_code
_entity_poly.pdbx_strand_id
1 'polypeptide(L)'
;MGAVTRLLVGICLALFAALTDGGVLKKVIRHKRQSGVNITLPEENQPVVFNHIYNIRLPVGSQCSVDLESASGERDLAPPSEPRESFQEHTVDGENQIVFTHRINIPRRACGCAAAPDIKELLGRLEELENLVSTLREQCTMGAGCCLQPAEGRLDTRPFCSGRGNFSTEGCGCVCEPGWKGPNCSEPECPGNCHLRGQCLEGLCVCDEGFAGDDCSQLACPGDCNDQGKCVNGVCLCFEGYTGADCSQEVCPVPCSKEHGRCVGGRCVCQDGFAGDDCNEPLCLNNCYQRGRCVENECVCDEGFTGEDCSELICPNDCFDRGRCVNGTCYCEEGFTGEDCGQLTCPNACHGQGRCEEGQCVCHEGFAGVDCSEERCPADCHNRGRCVDGRCECDDGFTGADCSELRCPGGCSGHGHCVNGQCVCDEGHTGEDCGQLRCPGDCNSRGRCIKGQCVCEQGFQGYDCSDMSCPNDCHRHGRCVNGMCVCEDGYTGEDCRDLRCPKDCSRRGRCVDGRCVCEDGFTGRDCAELSCPGDCHGRGRCVSGQCVCHEGFTGLDCKEQRCPGDCHGRGRCVDGRCVCHEGFTGLDCGQRSCPNDCSTWGQCVAGRCICNEGHTGEDCSEVSPPKDLIVTEVTEQTVNLAWENEMRVTEYLVVYTPTHEDGLEMQFRVPGDQMSTTIRELEPGVEYFIRVFAVLENKRSIPVSARVATYLPAPEGLKFKSVKETSVEVAWDPLDIAFETWEIIFRNMNKEDEEEITKSLRRPETSYRQTGLAPGQEYEISLHIVKNNTRGPGLKRVTTTRE
;
A
#
# COMPACT_ATOMS: atom_id res chain seq x y z
N MET A 1 44.91 28.61 22.21
CA MET A 1 45.24 30.03 21.97
C MET A 1 43.98 30.69 21.40
N GLY A 2 43.32 31.69 21.98
CA GLY A 2 43.50 32.42 23.22
C GLY A 2 42.50 33.60 23.23
N ALA A 3 41.72 33.71 24.31
CA ALA A 3 41.13 34.91 24.93
C ALA A 3 40.03 35.70 24.14
N VAL A 4 38.98 36.29 24.73
CA VAL A 4 38.72 36.90 26.06
C VAL A 4 37.17 36.88 26.31
N THR A 5 36.58 36.20 27.32
CA THR A 5 36.16 36.66 28.69
C THR A 5 35.25 37.92 28.75
N ARG A 6 34.05 37.98 29.39
CA ARG A 6 33.76 37.85 30.83
C ARG A 6 32.25 38.01 31.18
N LEU A 7 31.81 37.24 32.21
CA LEU A 7 30.85 37.54 33.33
C LEU A 7 29.33 37.63 33.02
N LEU A 8 28.37 37.06 33.77
CA LEU A 8 28.30 36.34 35.07
C LEU A 8 26.93 35.61 35.23
N VAL A 9 26.97 34.41 35.84
CA VAL A 9 26.02 33.81 36.84
C VAL A 9 24.62 33.40 36.35
N GLY A 10 24.09 32.19 36.58
CA GLY A 10 24.52 30.94 37.25
C GLY A 10 23.26 30.04 37.39
N ILE A 11 23.29 28.78 36.87
CA ILE A 11 23.30 27.49 37.61
C ILE A 11 21.97 27.18 38.34
N CYS A 12 21.27 26.04 38.24
CA CYS A 12 21.36 24.70 37.62
C CYS A 12 19.92 24.08 37.69
N LEU A 13 19.42 23.26 36.76
CA LEU A 13 19.62 21.79 36.62
C LEU A 13 19.55 21.03 37.97
N ALA A 14 18.92 19.87 38.17
CA ALA A 14 18.16 18.95 37.33
C ALA A 14 17.58 17.85 38.27
N LEU A 15 16.54 17.16 37.80
CA LEU A 15 16.36 15.70 37.81
C LEU A 15 16.62 14.87 39.10
N PHE A 16 15.60 14.17 39.60
CA PHE A 16 15.31 12.72 39.39
C PHE A 16 14.53 12.08 40.56
N ALA A 17 13.47 11.34 40.18
CA ALA A 17 12.91 10.08 40.69
C ALA A 17 13.02 9.63 42.17
N ALA A 18 11.83 9.30 42.71
CA ALA A 18 11.38 8.05 43.35
C ALA A 18 11.96 7.49 44.68
N LEU A 19 11.03 7.36 45.65
CA LEU A 19 10.73 6.25 46.59
C LEU A 19 11.82 5.69 47.55
N THR A 20 11.56 5.74 48.87
CA THR A 20 11.17 4.57 49.73
C THR A 20 11.19 4.87 51.24
N ASP A 21 10.14 4.38 51.92
CA ASP A 21 10.04 3.71 53.23
C ASP A 21 10.41 4.35 54.61
N GLY A 22 9.44 4.32 55.55
CA GLY A 22 9.58 3.57 56.81
C GLY A 22 9.95 4.25 58.16
N GLY A 23 8.92 4.64 58.95
CA GLY A 23 8.81 4.50 60.43
C GLY A 23 9.66 5.37 61.39
N VAL A 24 9.40 5.59 62.70
CA VAL A 24 8.34 5.37 63.73
C VAL A 24 8.85 6.06 65.02
N LEU A 25 7.99 6.66 65.88
CA LEU A 25 7.97 6.56 67.37
C LEU A 25 6.89 7.54 67.94
N LYS A 26 5.73 7.16 68.51
CA LYS A 26 5.36 6.37 69.72
C LYS A 26 4.80 7.29 70.84
N LYS A 27 3.49 7.16 71.14
CA LYS A 27 3.01 6.86 72.52
C LYS A 27 1.59 6.29 72.51
N VAL A 28 1.35 5.44 73.50
CA VAL A 28 0.34 4.38 73.62
C VAL A 28 -0.64 4.73 74.74
N ILE A 29 -1.94 4.44 74.57
CA ILE A 29 -2.77 3.78 75.59
C ILE A 29 -3.73 2.80 74.89
N ARG A 30 -3.75 1.54 75.36
CA ARG A 30 -4.59 0.41 74.90
C ARG A 30 -5.96 0.42 75.58
N HIS A 31 -7.00 -0.03 74.86
CA HIS A 31 -7.90 -1.06 75.38
C HIS A 31 -8.42 -1.97 74.25
N LYS A 32 -8.53 -3.26 74.54
CA LYS A 32 -8.73 -4.40 73.62
C LYS A 32 -10.09 -5.04 73.90
N ARG A 33 -10.94 -5.27 72.89
CA ARG A 33 -11.56 -6.59 72.56
C ARG A 33 -12.62 -6.51 71.44
N GLN A 34 -12.44 -7.41 70.47
CA GLN A 34 -13.41 -8.29 69.79
C GLN A 34 -14.58 -7.76 68.93
N SER A 35 -14.54 -8.23 67.67
CA SER A 35 -15.61 -8.80 66.83
C SER A 35 -17.01 -8.19 66.85
N GLY A 36 -17.50 -7.83 65.66
CA GLY A 36 -18.94 -7.76 65.40
C GLY A 36 -19.30 -6.83 64.25
N VAL A 37 -20.04 -7.38 63.30
CA VAL A 37 -20.65 -6.76 62.13
C VAL A 37 -21.91 -5.96 62.52
N ASN A 38 -22.33 -5.05 61.62
CA ASN A 38 -23.64 -4.37 61.47
C ASN A 38 -23.88 -2.95 62.02
N ILE A 39 -24.08 -2.06 61.04
CA ILE A 39 -25.08 -0.98 60.86
C ILE A 39 -26.13 -0.80 61.97
N THR A 40 -26.36 0.46 62.37
CA THR A 40 -27.68 1.02 62.71
C THR A 40 -27.67 2.56 62.68
N LEU A 41 -28.66 3.16 62.00
CA LEU A 41 -29.24 4.50 62.29
C LEU A 41 -29.85 4.52 63.71
N PRO A 42 -30.07 5.69 64.35
CA PRO A 42 -31.47 6.09 64.59
C PRO A 42 -31.77 7.61 64.69
N GLU A 43 -33.08 7.87 64.71
CA GLU A 43 -33.92 9.08 64.89
C GLU A 43 -33.54 10.10 65.99
N GLU A 44 -33.96 11.37 65.88
CA GLU A 44 -35.16 11.91 66.59
C GLU A 44 -35.40 13.44 66.38
N ASN A 45 -36.69 13.79 66.44
CA ASN A 45 -37.38 15.09 66.36
C ASN A 45 -36.84 16.29 67.18
N GLN A 46 -36.98 17.52 66.63
CA GLN A 46 -37.17 18.78 67.39
C GLN A 46 -38.18 19.76 66.74
N PRO A 47 -38.90 20.58 67.54
CA PRO A 47 -39.99 21.46 67.08
C PRO A 47 -39.50 22.87 66.70
N VAL A 48 -40.27 23.58 65.86
CA VAL A 48 -39.92 24.89 65.32
C VAL A 48 -40.78 26.05 65.80
N VAL A 49 -40.11 27.14 66.16
CA VAL A 49 -40.63 28.40 66.70
C VAL A 49 -40.93 29.38 65.56
N PHE A 50 -42.06 30.09 65.63
CA PHE A 50 -42.46 31.14 64.67
C PHE A 50 -42.21 32.54 65.24
N ASN A 51 -41.64 33.46 64.44
CA ASN A 51 -41.44 34.88 64.78
C ASN A 51 -42.01 35.80 63.68
N HIS A 52 -42.60 36.95 64.04
CA HIS A 52 -43.16 37.96 63.12
C HIS A 52 -42.43 39.32 63.26
N ILE A 53 -42.07 39.98 62.14
CA ILE A 53 -41.43 41.31 62.10
C ILE A 53 -42.20 42.23 61.11
N TYR A 54 -42.54 43.46 61.52
CA TYR A 54 -43.25 44.46 60.69
C TYR A 54 -42.30 45.58 60.19
N ASN A 55 -42.37 45.95 58.90
CA ASN A 55 -41.60 47.05 58.30
C ASN A 55 -42.56 48.08 57.65
N ILE A 56 -42.71 49.27 58.25
CA ILE A 56 -43.63 50.32 57.80
C ILE A 56 -42.83 51.54 57.29
N ARG A 57 -43.02 51.95 56.03
CA ARG A 57 -42.39 53.15 55.44
C ARG A 57 -43.43 54.24 55.13
N LEU A 58 -43.22 55.45 55.65
CA LEU A 58 -44.04 56.65 55.41
C LEU A 58 -43.32 57.63 54.47
N PRO A 59 -43.98 58.20 53.43
CA PRO A 59 -43.37 59.24 52.58
C PRO A 59 -43.80 60.65 52.99
N VAL A 60 -42.86 61.59 53.03
CA VAL A 60 -43.10 63.04 52.87
C VAL A 60 -41.86 63.71 52.28
N GLY A 61 -42.00 64.21 51.06
CA GLY A 61 -41.29 65.40 50.61
C GLY A 61 -42.31 66.46 50.20
N SER A 62 -42.17 67.69 50.74
CA SER A 62 -42.29 68.94 49.98
C SER A 62 -42.04 70.17 50.87
N GLN A 63 -40.81 70.66 50.78
CA GLN A 63 -40.35 72.07 50.72
C GLN A 63 -40.76 73.10 51.79
N CYS A 64 -39.75 73.61 52.50
CA CYS A 64 -39.57 75.04 52.79
C CYS A 64 -38.05 75.35 52.78
N SER A 65 -37.67 76.31 51.94
CA SER A 65 -36.35 76.90 51.65
C SER A 65 -35.65 77.55 52.86
N VAL A 66 -34.30 77.59 52.90
CA VAL A 66 -33.44 78.80 52.84
C VAL A 66 -31.98 78.42 52.49
N ASP A 67 -31.30 79.32 51.76
CA ASP A 67 -29.97 79.29 51.11
C ASP A 67 -28.71 79.11 52.00
N LEU A 68 -27.59 78.67 51.38
CA LEU A 68 -26.32 79.43 51.20
C LEU A 68 -25.12 78.53 50.76
N GLU A 69 -24.54 78.85 49.59
CA GLU A 69 -23.11 78.76 49.15
C GLU A 69 -22.34 77.42 49.22
N SER A 70 -21.27 77.11 48.46
CA SER A 70 -20.65 77.49 47.18
C SER A 70 -19.42 76.57 46.98
N ALA A 71 -19.17 76.17 45.73
CA ALA A 71 -17.84 75.92 45.10
C ALA A 71 -16.92 74.72 45.47
N SER A 72 -16.65 73.93 44.41
CA SER A 72 -15.34 73.43 43.90
C SER A 72 -14.45 72.47 44.69
N GLY A 73 -14.24 71.27 44.10
CA GLY A 73 -12.92 70.74 43.65
C GLY A 73 -11.96 70.06 44.64
N GLU A 74 -11.22 69.05 44.12
CA GLU A 74 -10.01 68.37 44.67
C GLU A 74 -10.22 67.34 45.80
N ARG A 75 -9.37 66.33 46.09
CA ARG A 75 -8.31 65.48 45.49
C ARG A 75 -7.71 64.70 46.68
N ASP A 76 -7.27 63.46 46.44
CA ASP A 76 -6.07 62.81 47.00
C ASP A 76 -5.87 62.40 48.49
N LEU A 77 -5.54 61.10 48.60
CA LEU A 77 -4.47 60.43 49.39
C LEU A 77 -4.73 59.86 50.82
N ALA A 78 -4.48 58.55 50.89
CA ALA A 78 -4.38 57.59 52.01
C ALA A 78 -3.01 57.72 52.77
N PRO A 79 -2.42 56.71 53.47
CA PRO A 79 -2.80 55.39 54.08
C PRO A 79 -2.19 55.30 55.54
N PRO A 80 -1.74 54.17 56.17
CA PRO A 80 -1.71 52.71 55.86
C PRO A 80 -2.21 51.81 57.05
N SER A 81 -2.18 50.47 57.09
CA SER A 81 -1.44 49.36 56.43
C SER A 81 -2.13 47.99 56.64
N GLU A 82 -1.88 47.06 55.71
CA GLU A 82 -2.21 45.61 55.59
C GLU A 82 -1.57 44.65 56.65
N PRO A 83 -1.69 43.27 56.63
CA PRO A 83 -2.16 42.33 55.57
C PRO A 83 -2.99 41.05 55.94
N ARG A 84 -3.62 40.47 54.88
CA ARG A 84 -3.81 39.05 54.40
C ARG A 84 -4.33 37.85 55.25
N GLU A 85 -5.26 37.09 54.62
CA GLU A 85 -5.29 35.62 54.25
C GLU A 85 -6.74 35.04 54.32
N SER A 86 -7.39 34.72 53.18
CA SER A 86 -7.66 33.39 52.57
C SER A 86 -8.40 32.33 53.42
N PHE A 87 -9.61 31.91 53.04
CA PHE A 87 -9.95 30.59 52.44
C PHE A 87 -11.48 30.36 52.39
N GLN A 88 -11.80 29.35 51.60
CA GLN A 88 -13.03 28.90 50.96
C GLN A 88 -14.06 28.20 51.88
N GLU A 89 -15.29 28.16 51.37
CA GLU A 89 -16.22 27.01 51.33
C GLU A 89 -17.36 26.83 52.34
N HIS A 90 -18.40 26.27 51.72
CA HIS A 90 -19.81 26.09 52.04
C HIS A 90 -20.11 25.24 53.27
N THR A 91 -21.32 25.41 53.80
CA THR A 91 -22.25 24.29 54.04
C THR A 91 -23.67 24.84 54.16
N VAL A 92 -24.58 24.23 53.41
CA VAL A 92 -26.03 24.38 53.52
C VAL A 92 -26.54 23.31 54.49
N ASP A 93 -27.48 23.71 55.35
CA ASP A 93 -28.66 22.98 55.86
C ASP A 93 -28.92 23.45 57.31
N GLY A 94 -30.13 23.79 57.73
CA GLY A 94 -31.42 23.38 57.21
C GLY A 94 -32.21 22.85 58.38
N GLU A 95 -32.71 23.74 59.24
CA GLU A 95 -33.78 23.43 60.19
C GLU A 95 -34.42 24.74 60.67
N ASN A 96 -35.64 24.97 60.18
CA ASN A 96 -36.71 25.53 61.00
C ASN A 96 -36.66 27.01 61.42
N GLN A 97 -36.75 27.92 60.44
CA GLN A 97 -37.29 29.28 60.64
C GLN A 97 -38.05 29.76 59.39
N ILE A 98 -39.38 29.85 59.44
CA ILE A 98 -40.17 30.57 58.43
C ILE A 98 -40.40 32.00 58.94
N VAL A 99 -39.85 33.00 58.24
CA VAL A 99 -40.05 34.43 58.55
C VAL A 99 -41.12 35.01 57.63
N PHE A 100 -42.30 35.32 58.16
CA PHE A 100 -43.34 36.02 57.40
C PHE A 100 -43.14 37.55 57.48
N THR A 101 -42.78 38.17 56.36
CA THR A 101 -42.67 39.63 56.24
C THR A 101 -43.95 40.24 55.65
N HIS A 102 -44.62 41.10 56.43
CA HIS A 102 -45.79 41.87 55.96
C HIS A 102 -45.34 43.28 55.52
N ARG A 103 -45.64 43.67 54.28
CA ARG A 103 -45.46 45.05 53.76
C ARG A 103 -46.82 45.71 53.56
N ILE A 104 -47.14 46.74 54.36
CA ILE A 104 -48.40 47.49 54.28
C ILE A 104 -48.10 48.92 53.82
N ASN A 105 -48.71 49.36 52.72
CA ASN A 105 -48.64 50.73 52.18
C ASN A 105 -49.97 51.46 52.43
N ILE A 106 -49.94 52.61 53.13
CA ILE A 106 -51.15 53.41 53.44
C ILE A 106 -51.27 54.59 52.45
N PRO A 107 -52.37 54.71 51.69
CA PRO A 107 -52.58 55.83 50.75
C PRO A 107 -53.08 57.12 51.46
N ARG A 108 -52.65 58.29 50.98
CA ARG A 108 -52.99 59.62 51.53
C ARG A 108 -54.35 60.14 51.07
N ARG A 109 -55.17 60.64 52.00
CA ARG A 109 -56.18 61.70 51.75
C ARG A 109 -56.33 62.67 52.94
N ALA A 110 -56.21 63.96 52.59
CA ALA A 110 -56.83 65.18 53.13
C ALA A 110 -56.59 65.69 54.57
N CYS A 111 -56.32 67.00 54.62
CA CYS A 111 -56.09 67.90 55.76
C CYS A 111 -57.23 68.01 56.78
N GLY A 112 -56.89 68.39 58.02
CA GLY A 112 -57.82 69.01 58.97
C GLY A 112 -57.34 68.92 60.42
N CYS A 113 -57.32 70.04 61.13
CA CYS A 113 -56.73 70.23 62.47
C CYS A 113 -57.42 69.48 63.63
N ALA A 114 -56.66 69.41 64.73
CA ALA A 114 -57.07 69.42 66.15
C ALA A 114 -57.10 68.09 66.94
N ALA A 115 -56.34 68.13 68.05
CA ALA A 115 -56.45 67.39 69.32
C ALA A 115 -56.35 65.85 69.32
N ALA A 116 -55.31 65.35 70.00
CA ALA A 116 -55.31 64.04 70.67
C ALA A 116 -56.50 63.97 71.66
N PRO A 117 -57.18 62.80 71.86
CA PRO A 117 -56.55 61.56 72.31
C PRO A 117 -57.28 60.27 71.84
N ASP A 118 -56.73 59.46 70.94
CA ASP A 118 -57.47 58.22 70.56
C ASP A 118 -56.65 57.01 70.11
N ILE A 119 -55.34 57.00 70.39
CA ILE A 119 -54.50 55.82 70.11
C ILE A 119 -54.57 54.81 71.27
N LYS A 120 -54.97 55.24 72.48
CA LYS A 120 -55.09 54.36 73.65
C LYS A 120 -56.40 53.56 73.69
N GLU A 121 -57.48 54.08 73.08
CA GLU A 121 -58.75 53.33 72.92
C GLU A 121 -58.64 52.30 71.78
N LEU A 122 -57.88 52.61 70.71
CA LEU A 122 -57.57 51.66 69.63
C LEU A 122 -56.71 50.48 70.10
N LEU A 123 -55.75 50.71 71.00
CA LEU A 123 -54.94 49.63 71.61
C LEU A 123 -55.77 48.77 72.57
N GLY A 124 -56.67 49.36 73.36
CA GLY A 124 -57.58 48.60 74.23
C GLY A 124 -58.59 47.75 73.45
N ARG A 125 -59.10 48.25 72.32
CA ARG A 125 -59.98 47.46 71.43
C ARG A 125 -59.23 46.36 70.68
N LEU A 126 -57.93 46.51 70.41
CA LEU A 126 -57.10 45.47 69.82
C LEU A 126 -56.80 44.32 70.81
N GLU A 127 -56.58 44.63 72.09
CA GLU A 127 -56.43 43.61 73.15
C GLU A 127 -57.74 42.87 73.48
N GLU A 128 -58.89 43.56 73.44
CA GLU A 128 -60.21 42.91 73.58
C GLU A 128 -60.54 42.01 72.38
N LEU A 129 -60.14 42.40 71.16
CA LEU A 129 -60.31 41.58 69.96
C LEU A 129 -59.39 40.35 69.95
N GLU A 130 -58.15 40.45 70.45
CA GLU A 130 -57.27 39.27 70.61
C GLU A 130 -57.80 38.30 71.69
N ASN A 131 -58.34 38.81 72.80
CA ASN A 131 -58.95 37.96 73.83
C ASN A 131 -60.28 37.32 73.37
N LEU A 132 -61.07 38.01 72.53
CA LEU A 132 -62.26 37.44 71.89
C LEU A 132 -61.91 36.37 70.86
N VAL A 133 -60.82 36.52 70.11
CA VAL A 133 -60.32 35.51 69.16
C VAL A 133 -59.72 34.29 69.88
N SER A 134 -59.07 34.51 71.03
CA SER A 134 -58.52 33.42 71.85
C SER A 134 -59.65 32.59 72.52
N THR A 135 -60.72 33.24 72.98
CA THR A 135 -61.90 32.56 73.53
C THR A 135 -62.77 31.86 72.47
N LEU A 136 -62.83 32.39 71.24
CA LEU A 136 -63.47 31.70 70.10
C LEU A 136 -62.69 30.44 69.69
N ARG A 137 -61.35 30.47 69.81
CA ARG A 137 -60.45 29.34 69.53
C ARG A 137 -60.64 28.20 70.54
N GLU A 138 -60.92 28.50 71.80
CA GLU A 138 -61.25 27.48 72.83
C GLU A 138 -62.68 26.92 72.67
N GLN A 139 -63.64 27.71 72.15
CA GLN A 139 -65.02 27.22 71.92
C GLN A 139 -65.17 26.32 70.68
N CYS A 140 -64.29 26.43 69.68
CA CYS A 140 -64.30 25.56 68.50
C CYS A 140 -63.47 24.27 68.65
N THR A 141 -62.77 24.07 69.77
CA THR A 141 -61.84 22.93 69.97
C THR A 141 -62.41 21.80 70.84
N MET A 142 -63.64 21.92 71.36
CA MET A 142 -64.33 20.86 72.11
C MET A 142 -65.75 20.61 71.59
N GLY A 143 -65.90 19.93 70.46
CA GLY A 143 -67.18 19.37 70.01
C GLY A 143 -67.40 19.49 68.49
N ALA A 144 -67.68 18.35 67.85
CA ALA A 144 -67.95 18.26 66.42
C ALA A 144 -69.15 19.11 65.98
N GLY A 145 -68.95 19.99 64.99
CA GLY A 145 -70.04 20.68 64.27
C GLY A 145 -69.71 22.12 63.90
N CYS A 146 -69.77 22.41 62.59
CA CYS A 146 -69.61 23.74 62.01
C CYS A 146 -70.43 24.84 62.72
N CYS A 147 -69.78 25.92 63.16
CA CYS A 147 -70.45 27.09 63.72
C CYS A 147 -71.24 27.87 62.67
N LEU A 148 -72.51 27.54 62.49
CA LEU A 148 -73.50 28.42 61.83
C LEU A 148 -74.79 28.42 62.65
N GLN A 149 -75.00 29.48 63.43
CA GLN A 149 -76.36 29.85 63.85
C GLN A 149 -77.05 30.59 62.69
N PRO A 150 -78.34 30.33 62.41
CA PRO A 150 -79.03 30.92 61.28
C PRO A 150 -79.46 32.36 61.59
N ALA A 151 -78.92 33.33 60.85
CA ALA A 151 -79.57 34.63 60.67
C ALA A 151 -80.53 34.51 59.48
N GLU A 152 -81.81 34.79 59.72
CA GLU A 152 -82.88 34.69 58.74
C GLU A 152 -82.66 35.67 57.57
N GLY A 153 -82.30 35.13 56.41
CA GLY A 153 -82.16 35.88 55.16
C GLY A 153 -81.85 34.91 54.01
N ARG A 154 -82.84 34.64 53.17
CA ARG A 154 -82.74 33.73 52.02
C ARG A 154 -81.68 34.21 51.03
N LEU A 155 -80.65 33.39 50.81
CA LEU A 155 -79.72 33.48 49.68
C LEU A 155 -79.66 32.13 48.96
N ASP A 156 -80.15 32.11 47.73
CA ASP A 156 -80.00 31.01 46.77
C ASP A 156 -78.53 30.96 46.30
N THR A 157 -77.67 30.20 46.97
CA THR A 157 -76.41 29.69 46.39
C THR A 157 -76.05 28.33 47.01
N ARG A 158 -75.97 27.31 46.17
CA ARG A 158 -75.45 25.97 46.52
C ARG A 158 -73.95 26.07 46.89
N PRO A 159 -73.42 25.27 47.84
CA PRO A 159 -72.04 25.38 48.27
C PRO A 159 -71.05 24.84 47.22
N PHE A 160 -69.84 25.39 47.30
CA PHE A 160 -68.84 25.57 46.25
C PHE A 160 -67.85 24.39 46.20
N CYS A 161 -68.21 23.27 45.56
CA CYS A 161 -67.31 22.11 45.34
C CYS A 161 -66.98 21.86 43.85
N SER A 162 -66.96 22.93 43.05
CA SER A 162 -66.58 22.96 41.62
C SER A 162 -67.25 21.89 40.71
N GLY A 163 -68.37 21.30 41.16
CA GLY A 163 -69.10 20.24 40.46
C GLY A 163 -68.44 18.86 40.49
N ARG A 164 -67.36 18.66 41.25
CA ARG A 164 -66.56 17.42 41.32
C ARG A 164 -66.39 16.90 42.75
N GLY A 165 -67.33 17.25 43.62
CA GLY A 165 -67.36 16.85 45.02
C GLY A 165 -68.66 17.23 45.72
N ASN A 166 -68.90 16.67 46.90
CA ASN A 166 -70.08 16.93 47.71
C ASN A 166 -69.69 17.57 49.05
N PHE A 167 -70.40 18.60 49.50
CA PHE A 167 -70.07 19.32 50.73
C PHE A 167 -70.52 18.53 51.95
N SER A 168 -69.58 18.15 52.83
CA SER A 168 -69.86 17.43 54.07
C SER A 168 -70.08 18.38 55.24
N THR A 169 -71.23 18.26 55.90
CA THR A 169 -71.60 19.04 57.09
C THR A 169 -70.93 18.53 58.37
N GLU A 170 -70.40 17.31 58.37
CA GLU A 170 -69.64 16.74 59.50
C GLU A 170 -68.15 17.16 59.47
N GLY A 171 -67.61 17.40 58.26
CA GLY A 171 -66.21 17.79 58.05
C GLY A 171 -65.98 19.26 57.69
N CYS A 172 -67.04 20.06 57.57
CA CYS A 172 -66.96 21.49 57.21
C CYS A 172 -66.16 21.78 55.92
N GLY A 173 -66.29 20.93 54.90
CA GLY A 173 -65.51 21.02 53.67
C GLY A 173 -66.05 20.14 52.54
N CYS A 174 -65.51 20.31 51.33
CA CYS A 174 -65.87 19.47 50.19
C CYS A 174 -65.19 18.10 50.26
N VAL A 175 -65.98 17.04 50.14
CA VAL A 175 -65.50 15.67 49.92
C VAL A 175 -65.43 15.47 48.40
N CYS A 176 -64.20 15.36 47.89
CA CYS A 176 -63.94 15.33 46.47
C CYS A 176 -64.12 13.92 45.87
N GLU A 177 -64.52 13.88 44.60
CA GLU A 177 -64.53 12.63 43.83
C GLU A 177 -63.10 12.14 43.57
N PRO A 178 -62.87 10.83 43.38
CA PRO A 178 -61.53 10.26 43.18
C PRO A 178 -60.77 10.98 42.05
N GLY A 179 -59.51 11.37 42.32
CA GLY A 179 -58.70 12.14 41.38
C GLY A 179 -58.82 13.66 41.53
N TRP A 180 -59.53 14.15 42.54
CA TRP A 180 -59.65 15.58 42.86
C TRP A 180 -59.42 15.83 44.34
N LYS A 181 -58.74 16.93 44.67
CA LYS A 181 -58.43 17.36 46.03
C LYS A 181 -58.56 18.88 46.17
N GLY A 182 -58.27 19.38 47.37
CA GLY A 182 -58.37 20.79 47.72
C GLY A 182 -59.73 21.19 48.30
N PRO A 183 -59.83 22.37 48.93
CA PRO A 183 -60.97 22.77 49.76
C PRO A 183 -62.30 22.92 49.00
N ASN A 184 -62.25 23.02 47.67
CA ASN A 184 -63.38 23.12 46.76
C ASN A 184 -63.34 22.10 45.59
N CYS A 185 -62.51 21.05 45.69
CA CYS A 185 -62.38 19.99 44.67
C CYS A 185 -62.02 20.49 43.25
N SER A 186 -61.18 21.53 43.19
CA SER A 186 -60.74 22.13 41.91
C SER A 186 -59.36 21.67 41.46
N GLU A 187 -58.62 20.96 42.32
CA GLU A 187 -57.26 20.53 42.04
C GLU A 187 -57.25 19.04 41.68
N PRO A 188 -56.59 18.61 40.60
CA PRO A 188 -56.41 17.20 40.31
C PRO A 188 -55.48 16.54 41.34
N GLU A 189 -55.84 15.35 41.80
CA GLU A 189 -55.06 14.55 42.74
C GLU A 189 -54.06 13.68 41.96
N CYS A 190 -52.77 14.00 42.08
CA CYS A 190 -51.71 13.17 41.48
C CYS A 190 -51.35 11.96 42.37
N PRO A 191 -50.99 10.82 41.77
CA PRO A 191 -50.55 9.62 42.49
C PRO A 191 -49.42 9.94 43.48
N GLY A 192 -49.59 9.56 44.75
CA GLY A 192 -48.58 9.74 45.80
C GLY A 192 -48.11 11.17 46.05
N ASN A 193 -48.84 12.20 45.57
CA ASN A 193 -48.39 13.60 45.55
C ASN A 193 -47.00 13.78 44.90
N CYS A 194 -46.71 12.95 43.89
CA CYS A 194 -45.41 12.88 43.21
C CYS A 194 -44.23 12.66 44.15
N HIS A 195 -44.47 12.07 45.34
CA HIS A 195 -43.48 11.86 46.40
C HIS A 195 -42.65 13.10 46.78
N LEU A 196 -43.16 14.31 46.49
CA LEU A 196 -42.45 15.60 46.60
C LEU A 196 -41.15 15.69 45.76
N ARG A 197 -41.06 14.88 44.71
CA ARG A 197 -39.91 14.76 43.79
C ARG A 197 -40.36 14.94 42.34
N GLY A 198 -41.32 15.82 42.13
CA GLY A 198 -41.91 16.13 40.84
C GLY A 198 -43.07 17.12 40.94
N GLN A 199 -43.48 17.65 39.80
CA GLN A 199 -44.60 18.58 39.65
C GLN A 199 -45.84 17.84 39.14
N CYS A 200 -46.98 18.08 39.81
CA CYS A 200 -48.27 17.52 39.42
C CYS A 200 -48.90 18.38 38.32
N LEU A 201 -48.98 17.85 37.09
CA LEU A 201 -49.62 18.51 35.95
C LEU A 201 -50.79 17.65 35.46
N GLU A 202 -52.02 18.18 35.56
CA GLU A 202 -53.25 17.52 35.09
C GLU A 202 -53.49 16.09 35.63
N GLY A 203 -53.03 15.78 36.84
CA GLY A 203 -53.19 14.45 37.45
C GLY A 203 -52.06 13.47 37.13
N LEU A 204 -51.05 13.90 36.38
CA LEU A 204 -49.83 13.14 36.08
C LEU A 204 -48.62 13.78 36.79
N CYS A 205 -47.74 12.95 37.36
CA CYS A 205 -46.51 13.42 37.96
C CYS A 205 -45.41 13.58 36.90
N VAL A 206 -44.88 14.80 36.78
CA VAL A 206 -43.66 15.07 36.03
C VAL A 206 -42.50 15.10 37.03
N CYS A 207 -41.65 14.10 36.98
CA CYS A 207 -40.62 13.90 38.00
C CYS A 207 -39.43 14.85 37.85
N ASP A 208 -38.85 15.22 38.98
CA ASP A 208 -37.62 15.99 39.05
C ASP A 208 -36.44 15.12 38.56
N GLU A 209 -35.36 15.76 38.13
CA GLU A 209 -34.19 15.11 37.54
C GLU A 209 -33.63 14.02 38.47
N GLY A 210 -33.56 12.78 38.00
CA GLY A 210 -33.15 11.61 38.80
C GLY A 210 -34.31 10.80 39.39
N PHE A 211 -35.58 11.15 39.11
CA PHE A 211 -36.76 10.38 39.52
C PHE A 211 -37.68 10.05 38.33
N ALA A 212 -38.38 8.92 38.41
CA ALA A 212 -39.24 8.37 37.36
C ALA A 212 -40.43 7.59 37.97
N GLY A 213 -41.37 7.17 37.13
CA GLY A 213 -42.58 6.44 37.52
C GLY A 213 -43.80 7.35 37.77
N ASP A 214 -44.99 6.75 37.83
CA ASP A 214 -46.28 7.46 37.83
C ASP A 214 -46.51 8.38 39.05
N ASP A 215 -45.75 8.17 40.13
CA ASP A 215 -45.76 8.94 41.37
C ASP A 215 -44.36 9.46 41.78
N CYS A 216 -43.38 9.41 40.87
CA CYS A 216 -41.97 9.80 41.09
C CYS A 216 -41.28 9.11 42.28
N SER A 217 -41.77 7.94 42.69
CA SER A 217 -41.15 7.13 43.75
C SER A 217 -39.89 6.40 43.29
N GLN A 218 -39.69 6.26 41.97
CA GLN A 218 -38.59 5.48 41.42
C GLN A 218 -37.42 6.40 41.09
N LEU A 219 -36.19 5.95 41.30
CA LEU A 219 -35.00 6.67 40.85
C LEU A 219 -34.85 6.46 39.34
N ALA A 220 -34.78 7.54 38.58
CA ALA A 220 -34.50 7.50 37.14
C ALA A 220 -33.05 7.06 36.93
N CYS A 221 -32.85 6.11 36.03
CA CYS A 221 -31.52 5.68 35.67
C CYS A 221 -30.90 6.61 34.61
N PRO A 222 -29.59 6.86 34.67
CA PRO A 222 -28.88 7.64 33.65
C PRO A 222 -29.13 7.07 32.25
N GLY A 223 -29.59 7.90 31.32
CA GLY A 223 -29.83 7.54 29.92
C GLY A 223 -30.81 6.39 29.67
N ASP A 224 -31.68 6.08 30.64
CA ASP A 224 -32.52 4.85 30.65
C ASP A 224 -31.71 3.56 30.41
N CYS A 225 -30.46 3.55 30.88
CA CYS A 225 -29.49 2.49 30.60
C CYS A 225 -29.25 2.20 29.11
N ASN A 226 -29.57 3.16 28.22
CA ASN A 226 -29.44 3.11 26.77
C ASN A 226 -30.03 1.82 26.13
N ASP A 227 -31.05 1.22 26.75
CA ASP A 227 -31.59 -0.11 26.42
C ASP A 227 -30.59 -1.30 26.55
N GLN A 228 -29.38 -1.04 27.03
CA GLN A 228 -28.29 -2.00 27.18
C GLN A 228 -28.04 -2.42 28.64
N GLY A 229 -28.96 -2.07 29.54
CA GLY A 229 -28.91 -2.46 30.93
C GLY A 229 -30.27 -2.45 31.59
N LYS A 230 -30.33 -3.03 32.79
CA LYS A 230 -31.51 -3.01 33.64
C LYS A 230 -31.38 -1.95 34.71
N CYS A 231 -32.31 -1.02 34.75
CA CYS A 231 -32.40 -0.03 35.81
C CYS A 231 -32.80 -0.69 37.15
N VAL A 232 -31.94 -0.59 38.18
CA VAL A 232 -32.23 -1.07 39.53
C VAL A 232 -31.81 0.00 40.54
N ASN A 233 -32.78 0.59 41.24
CA ASN A 233 -32.57 1.63 42.26
C ASN A 233 -31.73 2.83 41.78
N GLY A 234 -31.95 3.32 40.55
CA GLY A 234 -31.22 4.46 39.99
C GLY A 234 -29.82 4.14 39.47
N VAL A 235 -29.42 2.86 39.49
CA VAL A 235 -28.15 2.39 38.94
C VAL A 235 -28.44 1.44 37.79
N CYS A 236 -27.77 1.65 36.66
CA CYS A 236 -27.85 0.75 35.53
C CYS A 236 -27.01 -0.50 35.76
N LEU A 237 -27.65 -1.66 35.79
CA LEU A 237 -26.99 -2.97 35.71
C LEU A 237 -26.86 -3.35 34.24
N CYS A 238 -25.70 -3.10 33.66
CA CYS A 238 -25.46 -3.35 32.24
C CYS A 238 -25.56 -4.84 31.88
N PHE A 239 -26.13 -5.12 30.71
CA PHE A 239 -26.10 -6.45 30.12
C PHE A 239 -24.66 -6.83 29.73
N GLU A 240 -24.39 -8.13 29.58
CA GLU A 240 -23.05 -8.59 29.17
C GLU A 240 -22.61 -7.89 27.88
N GLY A 241 -21.40 -7.32 27.90
CA GLY A 241 -20.85 -6.54 26.79
C GLY A 241 -21.06 -5.03 26.91
N TYR A 242 -21.67 -4.54 27.99
CA TYR A 242 -21.86 -3.09 28.23
C TYR A 242 -21.41 -2.69 29.66
N THR A 243 -20.93 -1.45 29.81
CA THR A 243 -20.43 -0.84 31.05
C THR A 243 -20.65 0.67 31.02
N GLY A 244 -20.24 1.36 32.07
CA GLY A 244 -20.52 2.79 32.27
C GLY A 244 -21.79 3.04 33.09
N ALA A 245 -21.95 4.28 33.56
CA ALA A 245 -23.04 4.65 34.48
C ALA A 245 -24.44 4.56 33.87
N ASP A 246 -24.54 4.65 32.54
CA ASP A 246 -25.75 4.54 31.72
C ASP A 246 -25.69 3.37 30.72
N CYS A 247 -24.73 2.45 30.87
CA CYS A 247 -24.51 1.32 29.94
C CYS A 247 -24.25 1.70 28.48
N SER A 248 -23.82 2.93 28.21
CA SER A 248 -23.47 3.39 26.85
C SER A 248 -22.14 2.84 26.32
N GLN A 249 -21.30 2.24 27.19
CA GLN A 249 -19.95 1.84 26.81
C GLN A 249 -19.89 0.34 26.56
N GLU A 250 -19.56 -0.07 25.33
CA GLU A 250 -19.34 -1.49 25.03
C GLU A 250 -18.05 -2.00 25.72
N VAL A 251 -18.17 -3.08 26.48
CA VAL A 251 -17.05 -3.82 27.05
C VAL A 251 -16.50 -4.74 25.98
N CYS A 252 -15.40 -4.33 25.36
CA CYS A 252 -14.56 -5.28 24.63
C CYS A 252 -13.81 -6.15 25.66
N PRO A 253 -13.88 -7.50 25.56
CA PRO A 253 -13.17 -8.42 26.45
C PRO A 253 -11.65 -8.20 26.48
N VAL A 254 -11.12 -7.63 25.38
CA VAL A 254 -9.73 -7.21 25.25
C VAL A 254 -9.70 -5.70 24.97
N PRO A 255 -8.93 -4.88 25.70
CA PRO A 255 -8.91 -3.43 25.50
C PRO A 255 -8.26 -3.08 24.14
N CYS A 256 -9.04 -2.53 23.21
CA CYS A 256 -8.52 -2.12 21.91
C CYS A 256 -7.48 -0.99 22.03
N SER A 257 -6.50 -1.00 21.14
CA SER A 257 -5.51 0.06 20.96
C SER A 257 -6.19 1.41 20.78
N LYS A 258 -5.80 2.40 21.59
CA LYS A 258 -6.40 3.75 21.52
C LYS A 258 -6.10 4.47 20.21
N GLU A 259 -5.03 4.09 19.52
CA GLU A 259 -4.58 4.72 18.27
C GLU A 259 -4.94 3.88 17.04
N HIS A 260 -5.01 2.55 17.17
CA HIS A 260 -5.08 1.64 16.01
C HIS A 260 -6.28 0.69 16.00
N GLY A 261 -7.21 0.81 16.96
CA GLY A 261 -8.39 -0.06 17.04
C GLY A 261 -9.66 0.63 17.55
N ARG A 262 -10.82 0.17 17.07
CA ARG A 262 -12.14 0.60 17.53
C ARG A 262 -12.98 -0.60 17.95
N CYS A 263 -13.53 -0.57 19.16
CA CYS A 263 -14.45 -1.59 19.66
C CYS A 263 -15.80 -1.50 18.92
N VAL A 264 -16.21 -2.57 18.24
CA VAL A 264 -17.51 -2.68 17.56
C VAL A 264 -18.07 -4.07 17.81
N GLY A 265 -19.16 -4.18 18.58
CA GLY A 265 -19.85 -5.46 18.80
C GLY A 265 -19.02 -6.48 19.59
N GLY A 266 -18.25 -6.00 20.59
CA GLY A 266 -17.43 -6.85 21.46
C GLY A 266 -16.14 -7.37 20.83
N ARG A 267 -15.74 -6.85 19.67
CA ARG A 267 -14.48 -7.18 18.99
C ARG A 267 -13.76 -5.91 18.53
N CYS A 268 -12.43 -5.90 18.64
CA CYS A 268 -11.64 -4.79 18.13
C CYS A 268 -11.56 -4.86 16.60
N VAL A 269 -11.99 -3.79 15.95
CA VAL A 269 -11.80 -3.56 14.50
C VAL A 269 -10.53 -2.72 14.35
N CYS A 270 -9.52 -3.30 13.73
CA CYS A 270 -8.21 -2.69 13.61
C CYS A 270 -8.11 -1.80 12.36
N GLN A 271 -7.32 -0.74 12.47
CA GLN A 271 -6.97 0.12 11.33
C GLN A 271 -6.00 -0.62 10.38
N ASP A 272 -6.04 -0.28 9.10
CA ASP A 272 -5.16 -0.90 8.08
C ASP A 272 -3.70 -0.89 8.54
N GLY A 273 -3.08 -2.07 8.58
CA GLY A 273 -1.71 -2.25 9.08
C GLY A 273 -1.62 -2.76 10.53
N PHE A 274 -2.74 -3.00 11.22
CA PHE A 274 -2.77 -3.60 12.56
C PHE A 274 -3.78 -4.75 12.66
N ALA A 275 -3.47 -5.75 13.49
CA ALA A 275 -4.25 -6.94 13.80
C ALA A 275 -4.06 -7.34 15.28
N GLY A 276 -4.52 -8.53 15.65
CA GLY A 276 -4.58 -8.98 17.04
C GLY A 276 -5.89 -8.60 17.72
N ASP A 277 -6.23 -9.30 18.80
CA ASP A 277 -7.50 -9.12 19.52
C ASP A 277 -7.61 -7.73 20.18
N ASP A 278 -6.49 -7.02 20.35
CA ASP A 278 -6.40 -5.66 20.86
C ASP A 278 -5.93 -4.62 19.82
N CYS A 279 -5.71 -5.00 18.56
CA CYS A 279 -5.17 -4.12 17.51
C CYS A 279 -3.81 -3.48 17.83
N ASN A 280 -3.00 -4.07 18.72
CA ASN A 280 -1.63 -3.62 18.97
C ASN A 280 -0.60 -4.39 18.13
N GLU A 281 -1.00 -5.43 17.38
CA GLU A 281 -0.07 -6.18 16.55
C GLU A 281 0.02 -5.54 15.17
N PRO A 282 1.20 -5.14 14.68
CA PRO A 282 1.36 -4.69 13.31
C PRO A 282 1.14 -5.85 12.31
N LEU A 283 0.37 -5.60 11.25
CA LEU A 283 0.20 -6.52 10.11
C LEU A 283 1.42 -6.42 9.21
N CYS A 284 2.41 -7.28 9.45
CA CYS A 284 3.42 -7.54 8.44
C CYS A 284 2.84 -8.34 7.27
N LEU A 285 3.39 -8.11 6.08
CA LEU A 285 2.99 -8.79 4.85
C LEU A 285 3.03 -10.32 5.07
N ASN A 286 1.91 -11.00 4.79
CA ASN A 286 1.69 -12.44 4.99
C ASN A 286 2.06 -12.99 6.38
N ASN A 287 2.04 -12.15 7.42
CA ASN A 287 2.42 -12.51 8.80
C ASN A 287 3.82 -13.19 8.88
N CYS A 288 4.74 -12.72 8.03
CA CYS A 288 6.07 -13.29 7.86
C CYS A 288 6.08 -14.82 7.62
N TYR A 289 4.99 -15.38 7.05
CA TYR A 289 4.75 -16.81 6.87
C TYR A 289 4.97 -17.70 8.12
N GLN A 290 4.89 -17.12 9.33
CA GLN A 290 5.29 -17.77 10.60
C GLN A 290 6.76 -18.21 10.65
N ARG A 291 7.62 -17.58 9.85
CA ARG A 291 9.05 -17.89 9.65
C ARG A 291 9.93 -16.65 9.88
N GLY A 292 9.45 -15.77 10.75
CA GLY A 292 10.09 -14.51 11.11
C GLY A 292 9.26 -13.79 12.17
N ARG A 293 9.81 -12.70 12.69
CA ARG A 293 9.15 -11.80 13.63
C ARG A 293 8.84 -10.46 12.97
N CYS A 294 7.62 -9.98 13.18
CA CYS A 294 7.19 -8.67 12.70
C CYS A 294 7.73 -7.58 13.63
N VAL A 295 8.50 -6.62 13.09
CA VAL A 295 9.05 -5.48 13.83
C VAL A 295 8.79 -4.22 13.02
N GLU A 296 8.01 -3.27 13.56
CA GLU A 296 7.74 -1.97 12.92
C GLU A 296 7.25 -2.05 11.45
N ASN A 297 6.35 -3.00 11.16
CA ASN A 297 5.82 -3.30 9.81
C ASN A 297 6.80 -3.95 8.82
N GLU A 298 7.98 -4.38 9.29
CA GLU A 298 8.97 -5.11 8.50
C GLU A 298 9.17 -6.53 9.07
N CYS A 299 9.25 -7.52 8.19
CA CYS A 299 9.53 -8.90 8.59
C CYS A 299 11.02 -9.11 8.82
N VAL A 300 11.40 -9.43 10.07
CA VAL A 300 12.73 -9.92 10.39
C VAL A 300 12.70 -11.44 10.35
N CYS A 301 13.24 -12.02 9.28
CA CYS A 301 13.15 -13.46 9.04
C CYS A 301 14.00 -14.31 9.97
N ASP A 302 13.49 -15.51 10.27
CA ASP A 302 14.23 -16.54 11.00
C ASP A 302 15.38 -17.07 10.13
N GLU A 303 16.42 -17.65 10.74
CA GLU A 303 17.57 -18.18 10.01
C GLU A 303 17.13 -19.19 8.93
N GLY A 304 17.56 -18.94 7.69
CA GLY A 304 17.19 -19.75 6.52
C GLY A 304 16.03 -19.20 5.70
N PHE A 305 15.46 -18.05 6.06
CA PHE A 305 14.41 -17.37 5.30
C PHE A 305 14.77 -15.91 5.01
N THR A 306 14.27 -15.38 3.90
CA THR A 306 14.50 -14.01 3.40
C THR A 306 13.27 -13.52 2.62
N GLY A 307 13.33 -12.30 2.10
CA GLY A 307 12.21 -11.64 1.40
C GLY A 307 11.36 -10.78 2.33
N GLU A 308 10.55 -9.89 1.77
CA GLU A 308 9.75 -8.87 2.49
C GLU A 308 8.71 -9.48 3.45
N ASP A 309 8.36 -10.75 3.26
CA ASP A 309 7.41 -11.52 4.06
C ASP A 309 7.95 -12.87 4.54
N CYS A 310 9.27 -13.09 4.48
CA CYS A 310 9.93 -14.36 4.84
C CYS A 310 9.41 -15.60 4.10
N SER A 311 8.84 -15.41 2.91
CA SER A 311 8.37 -16.51 2.06
C SER A 311 9.51 -17.22 1.34
N GLU A 312 10.66 -16.57 1.18
CA GLU A 312 11.79 -17.09 0.42
C GLU A 312 12.71 -17.88 1.35
N LEU A 313 13.09 -19.10 0.97
CA LEU A 313 14.16 -19.81 1.66
C LEU A 313 15.51 -19.29 1.16
N ILE A 314 16.43 -19.03 2.07
CA ILE A 314 17.83 -18.80 1.76
C ILE A 314 18.39 -20.12 1.26
N CYS A 315 18.60 -20.23 -0.05
CA CYS A 315 19.37 -21.34 -0.59
C CYS A 315 20.87 -21.18 -0.26
N PRO A 316 21.59 -22.27 -0.01
CA PRO A 316 23.03 -22.21 0.25
C PRO A 316 23.75 -21.45 -0.87
N ASN A 317 24.43 -20.35 -0.53
CA ASN A 317 25.15 -19.46 -1.45
C ASN A 317 24.35 -19.01 -2.69
N ASP A 318 23.02 -18.89 -2.58
CA ASP A 318 22.11 -18.55 -3.70
C ASP A 318 22.31 -19.44 -4.95
N CYS A 319 22.62 -20.71 -4.70
CA CYS A 319 22.97 -21.68 -5.75
C CYS A 319 24.10 -21.20 -6.69
N PHE A 320 24.94 -20.25 -6.25
CA PHE A 320 26.00 -19.57 -7.02
C PHE A 320 25.54 -19.02 -8.39
N ASP A 321 24.25 -18.66 -8.53
CA ASP A 321 23.60 -18.30 -9.81
C ASP A 321 23.66 -19.39 -10.90
N ARG A 322 23.86 -20.65 -10.51
CA ARG A 322 24.09 -21.82 -11.39
C ARG A 322 23.12 -22.95 -11.12
N GLY A 323 21.95 -22.61 -10.58
CA GLY A 323 20.92 -23.57 -10.19
C GLY A 323 19.63 -22.87 -9.80
N ARG A 324 18.53 -23.61 -9.79
CA ARG A 324 17.23 -23.13 -9.32
C ARG A 324 17.04 -23.51 -7.86
N CYS A 325 16.84 -22.51 -7.00
CA CYS A 325 16.43 -22.74 -5.61
C CYS A 325 14.97 -23.22 -5.56
N VAL A 326 14.73 -24.42 -4.99
CA VAL A 326 13.38 -24.91 -4.71
C VAL A 326 13.35 -25.48 -3.30
N ASN A 327 12.62 -24.80 -2.41
CA ASN A 327 12.40 -25.22 -1.01
C ASN A 327 13.72 -25.45 -0.22
N GLY A 328 14.70 -24.54 -0.39
CA GLY A 328 16.01 -24.60 0.27
C GLY A 328 17.00 -25.60 -0.30
N THR A 329 16.62 -26.29 -1.37
CA THR A 329 17.49 -27.21 -2.11
C THR A 329 17.82 -26.59 -3.47
N CYS A 330 19.11 -26.51 -3.80
CA CYS A 330 19.55 -26.07 -5.12
C CYS A 330 19.43 -27.20 -6.14
N TYR A 331 18.70 -26.94 -7.22
CA TYR A 331 18.63 -27.80 -8.40
C TYR A 331 19.59 -27.26 -9.44
N CYS A 332 20.78 -27.84 -9.50
CA CYS A 332 21.88 -27.32 -10.31
C CYS A 332 21.63 -27.43 -11.81
N GLU A 333 22.12 -26.43 -12.54
CA GLU A 333 22.16 -26.45 -13.99
C GLU A 333 23.17 -27.49 -14.49
N GLU A 334 23.02 -27.89 -15.75
CA GLU A 334 23.84 -28.95 -16.36
C GLU A 334 25.34 -28.59 -16.27
N GLY A 335 26.14 -29.49 -15.70
CA GLY A 335 27.56 -29.24 -15.44
C GLY A 335 27.89 -28.76 -14.03
N PHE A 336 26.90 -28.55 -13.16
CA PHE A 336 27.08 -28.18 -11.76
C PHE A 336 26.40 -29.18 -10.81
N THR A 337 26.96 -29.34 -9.62
CA THR A 337 26.51 -30.26 -8.57
C THR A 337 26.89 -29.73 -7.19
N GLY A 338 26.50 -30.44 -6.13
CA GLY A 338 26.66 -30.00 -4.74
C GLY A 338 25.43 -29.28 -4.20
N GLU A 339 25.38 -29.07 -2.88
CA GLU A 339 24.22 -28.51 -2.17
C GLU A 339 23.92 -27.05 -2.53
N ASP A 340 24.92 -26.33 -3.07
CA ASP A 340 24.88 -24.94 -3.50
C ASP A 340 25.24 -24.76 -4.99
N CYS A 341 25.37 -25.83 -5.77
CA CYS A 341 25.79 -25.78 -7.17
C CYS A 341 27.17 -25.14 -7.43
N GLY A 342 28.00 -25.03 -6.40
CA GLY A 342 29.37 -24.51 -6.52
C GLY A 342 30.36 -25.51 -7.12
N GLN A 343 29.99 -26.79 -7.25
CA GLN A 343 30.90 -27.85 -7.71
C GLN A 343 30.66 -28.18 -9.19
N LEU A 344 31.73 -28.27 -9.98
CA LEU A 344 31.63 -28.69 -11.38
C LEU A 344 31.42 -30.21 -11.48
N THR A 345 30.48 -30.63 -12.33
CA THR A 345 30.21 -32.04 -12.62
C THR A 345 31.26 -32.56 -13.58
N CYS A 346 32.00 -33.58 -13.17
CA CYS A 346 32.93 -34.28 -14.05
C CYS A 346 32.23 -35.30 -14.96
N PRO A 347 32.70 -35.49 -16.20
CA PRO A 347 32.17 -36.50 -17.13
C PRO A 347 32.10 -37.89 -16.49
N ASN A 348 30.90 -38.51 -16.49
CA ASN A 348 30.62 -39.85 -15.96
C ASN A 348 31.20 -40.17 -14.57
N ALA A 349 31.35 -39.17 -13.68
CA ALA A 349 32.02 -39.32 -12.39
C ALA A 349 33.40 -39.99 -12.48
N CYS A 350 34.14 -39.71 -13.57
CA CYS A 350 35.42 -40.31 -13.90
C CYS A 350 35.40 -41.85 -13.92
N HIS A 351 34.23 -42.44 -14.21
CA HIS A 351 33.97 -43.87 -14.26
C HIS A 351 34.36 -44.64 -12.98
N GLY A 352 34.52 -43.94 -11.85
CA GLY A 352 35.07 -44.49 -10.60
C GLY A 352 36.58 -44.80 -10.64
N GLN A 353 37.28 -44.44 -11.73
CA GLN A 353 38.69 -44.71 -11.98
C GLN A 353 39.53 -43.41 -12.06
N GLY A 354 39.05 -42.32 -11.46
CA GLY A 354 39.76 -41.05 -11.41
C GLY A 354 39.19 -40.09 -10.37
N ARG A 355 39.94 -39.02 -10.11
CA ARG A 355 39.55 -37.91 -9.23
C ARG A 355 39.07 -36.73 -10.06
N CYS A 356 37.94 -36.14 -9.69
CA CYS A 356 37.42 -34.92 -10.29
C CYS A 356 38.16 -33.69 -9.71
N GLU A 357 38.84 -32.92 -10.57
CA GLU A 357 39.45 -31.63 -10.24
C GLU A 357 38.97 -30.57 -11.24
N GLU A 358 38.27 -29.53 -10.75
CA GLU A 358 37.76 -28.41 -11.57
C GLU A 358 36.95 -28.82 -12.82
N GLY A 359 36.17 -29.91 -12.75
CA GLY A 359 35.37 -30.39 -13.87
C GLY A 359 36.13 -31.27 -14.88
N GLN A 360 37.41 -31.55 -14.63
CA GLN A 360 38.23 -32.47 -15.41
C GLN A 360 38.60 -33.73 -14.60
N CYS A 361 38.58 -34.89 -15.24
CA CYS A 361 38.97 -36.14 -14.62
C CYS A 361 40.48 -36.36 -14.65
N VAL A 362 41.09 -36.53 -13.48
CA VAL A 362 42.48 -36.98 -13.30
C VAL A 362 42.46 -38.48 -13.05
N CYS A 363 42.83 -39.27 -14.06
CA CYS A 363 42.70 -40.72 -14.02
C CYS A 363 43.70 -41.39 -13.08
N HIS A 364 43.24 -42.44 -12.40
CA HIS A 364 44.09 -43.34 -11.63
C HIS A 364 45.05 -44.10 -12.56
N GLU A 365 46.14 -44.62 -11.98
CA GLU A 365 47.18 -45.32 -12.71
C GLU A 365 46.60 -46.53 -13.47
N GLY A 366 46.90 -46.62 -14.78
CA GLY A 366 46.30 -47.65 -15.66
C GLY A 366 45.03 -47.20 -16.40
N PHE A 367 44.53 -45.99 -16.17
CA PHE A 367 43.36 -45.44 -16.88
C PHE A 367 43.67 -44.12 -17.60
N ALA A 368 42.94 -43.85 -18.67
CA ALA A 368 43.08 -42.72 -19.58
C ALA A 368 41.71 -42.33 -20.18
N GLY A 369 41.68 -41.27 -20.99
CA GLY A 369 40.43 -40.73 -21.57
C GLY A 369 39.83 -39.59 -20.74
N VAL A 370 38.85 -38.89 -21.32
CA VAL A 370 38.24 -37.67 -20.75
C VAL A 370 37.39 -37.92 -19.50
N ASP A 371 36.95 -39.16 -19.31
CA ASP A 371 36.19 -39.65 -18.17
C ASP A 371 36.85 -40.87 -17.50
N CYS A 372 38.13 -41.14 -17.80
CA CYS A 372 38.89 -42.28 -17.27
C CYS A 372 38.32 -43.67 -17.58
N SER A 373 37.52 -43.79 -18.64
CA SER A 373 36.96 -45.06 -19.10
C SER A 373 37.93 -45.94 -19.92
N GLU A 374 39.08 -45.40 -20.35
CA GLU A 374 40.03 -46.13 -21.20
C GLU A 374 41.13 -46.79 -20.37
N GLU A 375 41.45 -48.07 -20.58
CA GLU A 375 42.56 -48.76 -19.92
C GLU A 375 43.89 -48.53 -20.67
N ARG A 376 44.94 -48.12 -19.94
CA ARG A 376 46.28 -47.86 -20.47
C ARG A 376 47.12 -49.13 -20.49
N CYS A 377 47.56 -49.56 -21.68
CA CYS A 377 48.44 -50.72 -21.83
C CYS A 377 49.92 -50.42 -21.50
N PRO A 378 50.71 -51.43 -21.10
CA PRO A 378 52.15 -51.28 -20.87
C PRO A 378 52.86 -50.74 -22.11
N ALA A 379 53.47 -49.55 -21.98
CA ALA A 379 54.23 -48.85 -23.03
C ALA A 379 53.49 -48.73 -24.39
N ASP A 380 52.16 -48.65 -24.38
CA ASP A 380 51.30 -48.65 -25.57
C ASP A 380 51.65 -49.80 -26.55
N CYS A 381 52.01 -50.97 -25.99
CA CYS A 381 52.44 -52.15 -26.74
C CYS A 381 53.62 -51.87 -27.70
N HIS A 382 54.45 -50.86 -27.39
CA HIS A 382 55.52 -50.33 -28.24
C HIS A 382 55.08 -49.99 -29.67
N ASN A 383 53.77 -49.79 -29.89
CA ASN A 383 53.11 -49.68 -31.21
C ASN A 383 53.31 -50.91 -32.11
N ARG A 384 53.49 -52.11 -31.53
CA ARG A 384 53.74 -53.40 -32.23
C ARG A 384 52.78 -54.48 -31.76
N GLY A 385 51.56 -54.06 -31.45
CA GLY A 385 50.48 -54.90 -30.98
C GLY A 385 49.24 -54.08 -30.68
N ARG A 386 48.13 -54.77 -30.41
CA ARG A 386 46.86 -54.17 -30.04
C ARG A 386 46.65 -54.29 -28.53
N CYS A 387 46.25 -53.18 -27.90
CA CYS A 387 45.81 -53.16 -26.50
C CYS A 387 44.40 -53.75 -26.39
N VAL A 388 44.24 -54.82 -25.63
CA VAL A 388 42.95 -55.48 -25.34
C VAL A 388 42.90 -55.80 -23.85
N ASP A 389 41.95 -55.20 -23.13
CA ASP A 389 41.72 -55.36 -21.68
C ASP A 389 43.01 -55.22 -20.84
N GLY A 390 43.74 -54.11 -21.03
CA GLY A 390 44.98 -53.81 -20.29
C GLY A 390 46.19 -54.70 -20.64
N ARG A 391 46.07 -55.61 -21.61
CA ARG A 391 47.15 -56.49 -22.09
C ARG A 391 47.46 -56.26 -23.56
N CYS A 392 48.73 -56.39 -23.92
CA CYS A 392 49.16 -56.31 -25.31
C CYS A 392 49.00 -57.65 -26.03
N GLU A 393 48.28 -57.63 -27.15
CA GLU A 393 48.25 -58.70 -28.15
C GLU A 393 49.24 -58.33 -29.26
N CYS A 394 50.39 -59.00 -29.31
CA CYS A 394 51.50 -58.60 -30.17
C CYS A 394 51.29 -58.94 -31.64
N ASP A 395 51.75 -58.05 -32.50
CA ASP A 395 51.77 -58.27 -33.95
C ASP A 395 52.74 -59.41 -34.31
N ASP A 396 52.49 -60.08 -35.43
CA ASP A 396 53.30 -61.20 -35.90
C ASP A 396 54.79 -60.86 -35.99
N GLY A 397 55.61 -61.65 -35.31
CA GLY A 397 57.07 -61.43 -35.19
C GLY A 397 57.50 -60.79 -33.87
N PHE A 398 56.56 -60.33 -33.04
CA PHE A 398 56.83 -59.79 -31.71
C PHE A 398 56.19 -60.64 -30.60
N THR A 399 56.79 -60.62 -29.42
CA THR A 399 56.35 -61.33 -28.21
C THR A 399 56.75 -60.53 -26.97
N GLY A 400 56.40 -61.01 -25.78
CA GLY A 400 56.63 -60.31 -24.51
C GLY A 400 55.40 -59.51 -24.04
N ALA A 401 55.43 -59.03 -22.79
CA ALA A 401 54.26 -58.41 -22.12
C ALA A 401 53.85 -57.04 -22.70
N ASP A 402 54.78 -56.36 -23.37
CA ASP A 402 54.63 -55.05 -24.03
C ASP A 402 55.05 -55.09 -25.51
N CYS A 403 55.15 -56.29 -26.09
CA CYS A 403 55.54 -56.55 -27.49
C CYS A 403 56.93 -56.06 -27.91
N SER A 404 57.86 -55.98 -26.97
CA SER A 404 59.24 -55.53 -27.22
C SER A 404 60.19 -56.62 -27.73
N GLU A 405 59.84 -57.91 -27.65
CA GLU A 405 60.73 -59.04 -28.00
C GLU A 405 60.49 -59.59 -29.41
N LEU A 406 61.52 -60.00 -30.16
CA LEU A 406 61.41 -60.52 -31.54
C LEU A 406 61.43 -62.06 -31.63
N ARG A 407 60.56 -62.64 -32.47
CA ARG A 407 60.41 -64.10 -32.71
C ARG A 407 61.17 -64.55 -33.97
N CYS A 408 62.05 -65.57 -33.86
CA CYS A 408 62.83 -66.08 -35.00
C CYS A 408 62.02 -66.98 -35.98
N PRO A 409 62.29 -66.95 -37.29
CA PRO A 409 61.62 -67.77 -38.30
C PRO A 409 61.87 -69.29 -38.08
N GLY A 410 60.80 -70.08 -38.01
CA GLY A 410 60.85 -71.56 -38.02
C GLY A 410 61.62 -72.26 -36.89
N GLY A 411 62.10 -71.53 -35.87
CA GLY A 411 63.03 -72.08 -34.88
C GLY A 411 64.39 -72.48 -35.48
N CYS A 412 64.80 -71.87 -36.59
CA CYS A 412 66.01 -72.20 -37.36
C CYS A 412 66.07 -73.65 -37.86
N SER A 413 64.91 -74.29 -38.03
CA SER A 413 64.70 -75.64 -38.59
C SER A 413 65.61 -76.74 -38.01
N GLY A 414 66.16 -76.53 -36.81
CA GLY A 414 67.09 -77.43 -36.13
C GLY A 414 68.54 -77.43 -36.65
N HIS A 415 68.89 -76.57 -37.60
CA HIS A 415 70.20 -76.50 -38.26
C HIS A 415 70.87 -75.11 -38.15
N GLY A 416 70.61 -74.44 -37.01
CA GLY A 416 71.17 -73.13 -36.67
C GLY A 416 70.74 -72.62 -35.30
N HIS A 417 71.22 -71.43 -34.91
CA HIS A 417 70.89 -70.78 -33.65
C HIS A 417 70.32 -69.36 -33.85
N CYS A 418 69.30 -69.01 -33.06
CA CYS A 418 68.56 -67.75 -33.15
C CYS A 418 69.26 -66.63 -32.36
N VAL A 419 69.57 -65.52 -33.03
CA VAL A 419 70.17 -64.32 -32.43
C VAL A 419 69.43 -63.09 -32.96
N ASN A 420 68.80 -62.30 -32.07
CA ASN A 420 68.07 -61.07 -32.41
C ASN A 420 67.05 -61.21 -33.56
N GLY A 421 66.26 -62.29 -33.58
CA GLY A 421 65.24 -62.51 -34.60
C GLY A 421 65.75 -63.10 -35.93
N GLN A 422 67.04 -63.41 -36.06
CA GLN A 422 67.64 -63.99 -37.27
C GLN A 422 68.36 -65.32 -36.96
N CYS A 423 68.25 -66.29 -37.88
CA CYS A 423 68.92 -67.58 -37.76
C CYS A 423 70.33 -67.56 -38.36
N VAL A 424 71.31 -68.05 -37.58
CA VAL A 424 72.67 -68.29 -38.05
C VAL A 424 72.82 -69.77 -38.35
N CYS A 425 73.11 -70.10 -39.62
CA CYS A 425 73.05 -71.48 -40.14
C CYS A 425 74.38 -72.25 -40.03
N ASP A 426 74.26 -73.56 -39.81
CA ASP A 426 75.38 -74.49 -39.78
C ASP A 426 76.01 -74.73 -41.17
N GLU A 427 77.26 -75.19 -41.23
CA GLU A 427 78.04 -75.30 -42.47
C GLU A 427 77.40 -76.24 -43.51
N GLY A 428 77.22 -75.73 -44.74
CA GLY A 428 76.57 -76.46 -45.84
C GLY A 428 75.06 -76.16 -46.00
N HIS A 429 74.48 -75.48 -45.00
CA HIS A 429 73.10 -75.02 -45.01
C HIS A 429 73.00 -73.50 -45.21
N THR A 430 71.91 -73.05 -45.80
CA THR A 430 71.62 -71.64 -46.07
C THR A 430 70.10 -71.40 -46.06
N GLY A 431 69.68 -70.14 -46.18
CA GLY A 431 68.27 -69.73 -46.06
C GLY A 431 67.92 -69.16 -44.68
N GLU A 432 66.81 -68.43 -44.58
CA GLU A 432 66.40 -67.64 -43.39
C GLU A 432 66.00 -68.49 -42.17
N ASP A 433 65.65 -69.75 -42.39
CA ASP A 433 65.40 -70.76 -41.36
C ASP A 433 66.44 -71.90 -41.39
N CYS A 434 67.49 -71.79 -42.20
CA CYS A 434 68.57 -72.78 -42.38
C CYS A 434 68.16 -74.11 -43.06
N GLY A 435 67.05 -74.13 -43.81
CA GLY A 435 66.55 -75.35 -44.48
C GLY A 435 67.17 -75.74 -45.84
N GLN A 436 68.07 -74.95 -46.46
CA GLN A 436 68.48 -75.11 -47.88
C GLN A 436 69.96 -75.50 -48.09
N LEU A 437 70.30 -76.27 -49.15
CA LEU A 437 71.68 -76.70 -49.53
C LEU A 437 72.31 -75.82 -50.65
N ARG A 438 73.64 -75.60 -50.63
CA ARG A 438 74.41 -74.70 -51.54
C ARG A 438 74.69 -75.23 -52.98
N CYS A 439 74.77 -74.34 -53.99
CA CYS A 439 74.94 -74.65 -55.42
C CYS A 439 76.11 -73.93 -56.15
N PRO A 440 76.55 -74.39 -57.35
CA PRO A 440 77.69 -73.79 -58.08
C PRO A 440 77.40 -72.35 -58.54
N GLY A 441 78.16 -71.38 -58.02
CA GLY A 441 78.03 -69.95 -58.35
C GLY A 441 76.66 -69.34 -58.04
N ASP A 442 75.82 -70.01 -57.24
CA ASP A 442 74.40 -69.68 -57.02
C ASP A 442 73.64 -69.34 -58.32
N CYS A 443 73.98 -70.03 -59.42
CA CYS A 443 73.38 -69.79 -60.74
C CYS A 443 73.46 -68.32 -61.20
N ASN A 444 74.49 -67.58 -60.73
CA ASN A 444 74.68 -66.14 -60.90
C ASN A 444 73.41 -65.31 -60.65
N SER A 445 72.51 -65.83 -59.79
CA SER A 445 71.21 -65.25 -59.46
C SER A 445 70.25 -65.09 -60.65
N ARG A 446 70.48 -65.80 -61.76
CA ARG A 446 69.70 -65.71 -63.02
C ARG A 446 69.13 -67.08 -63.43
N GLY A 447 69.00 -67.95 -62.45
CA GLY A 447 68.54 -69.32 -62.57
C GLY A 447 68.19 -69.91 -61.21
N ARG A 448 67.32 -70.92 -61.20
CA ARG A 448 66.98 -71.66 -59.98
C ARG A 448 67.89 -72.85 -59.81
N CYS A 449 68.43 -73.00 -58.61
CA CYS A 449 69.15 -74.22 -58.27
C CYS A 449 68.20 -75.33 -57.84
N ILE A 450 68.28 -76.47 -58.53
CA ILE A 450 67.49 -77.66 -58.22
C ILE A 450 68.47 -78.83 -58.07
N LYS A 451 68.57 -79.39 -56.86
CA LYS A 451 69.47 -80.53 -56.52
C LYS A 451 70.94 -80.32 -56.95
N GLY A 452 71.46 -79.09 -56.82
CA GLY A 452 72.85 -78.77 -57.16
C GLY A 452 73.14 -78.46 -58.64
N GLN A 453 72.11 -78.31 -59.48
CA GLN A 453 72.22 -77.89 -60.89
C GLN A 453 71.36 -76.63 -61.19
N CYS A 454 71.81 -75.78 -62.12
CA CYS A 454 71.16 -74.49 -62.45
C CYS A 454 70.20 -74.60 -63.64
N VAL A 455 68.99 -74.05 -63.47
CA VAL A 455 67.98 -73.90 -64.53
C VAL A 455 67.74 -72.41 -64.76
N CYS A 456 68.10 -71.87 -65.92
CA CYS A 456 68.11 -70.42 -66.17
C CYS A 456 66.73 -69.80 -66.36
N GLU A 457 66.59 -68.57 -65.89
CA GLU A 457 65.37 -67.78 -65.98
C GLU A 457 65.18 -67.19 -67.40
N GLN A 458 63.93 -66.94 -67.77
CA GLN A 458 63.55 -66.41 -69.08
C GLN A 458 64.21 -65.04 -69.28
N GLY A 459 64.98 -64.86 -70.35
CA GLY A 459 65.87 -63.71 -70.46
C GLY A 459 67.35 -64.06 -70.31
N PHE A 460 67.70 -65.28 -69.88
CA PHE A 460 69.09 -65.71 -69.72
C PHE A 460 69.36 -67.14 -70.19
N GLN A 461 70.60 -67.41 -70.63
CA GLN A 461 71.05 -68.74 -71.07
C GLN A 461 72.51 -69.02 -70.64
N GLY A 462 72.97 -70.28 -70.71
CA GLY A 462 74.33 -70.71 -70.31
C GLY A 462 74.36 -71.75 -69.16
N TYR A 463 75.54 -72.29 -68.80
CA TYR A 463 75.69 -73.36 -67.79
C TYR A 463 75.60 -72.86 -66.33
N ASP A 464 75.81 -71.56 -66.14
CA ASP A 464 75.66 -70.82 -64.88
C ASP A 464 74.77 -69.58 -65.06
N CYS A 465 74.01 -69.51 -66.16
CA CYS A 465 73.02 -68.46 -66.47
C CYS A 465 73.58 -67.04 -66.71
N SER A 466 74.73 -66.94 -67.35
CA SER A 466 75.47 -65.68 -67.57
C SER A 466 75.12 -64.88 -68.84
N ASP A 467 74.47 -65.44 -69.87
CA ASP A 467 74.15 -64.77 -71.14
C ASP A 467 72.71 -64.18 -71.17
N MET A 468 72.41 -63.03 -71.84
CA MET A 468 71.14 -62.25 -71.69
C MET A 468 70.30 -62.03 -72.99
N SER A 469 68.96 -61.93 -72.89
CA SER A 469 67.94 -61.67 -73.96
C SER A 469 67.06 -60.45 -73.65
N CYS A 470 66.44 -59.83 -74.67
CA CYS A 470 65.78 -58.51 -74.56
C CYS A 470 64.25 -58.56 -74.36
N PRO A 471 63.63 -57.60 -73.64
CA PRO A 471 62.18 -57.55 -73.41
C PRO A 471 61.39 -57.33 -74.71
N ASN A 472 60.44 -58.23 -75.01
CA ASN A 472 59.44 -58.13 -76.10
C ASN A 472 59.97 -57.71 -77.49
N ASP A 473 61.26 -57.92 -77.78
CA ASP A 473 61.92 -57.40 -78.99
C ASP A 473 61.71 -55.88 -79.19
N CYS A 474 61.70 -55.12 -78.07
CA CYS A 474 61.47 -53.68 -78.04
C CYS A 474 60.18 -53.21 -78.74
N HIS A 475 59.16 -54.08 -78.76
CA HIS A 475 57.88 -53.89 -79.45
C HIS A 475 57.99 -53.41 -80.92
N ARG A 476 59.17 -53.58 -81.54
CA ARG A 476 59.56 -53.01 -82.86
C ARG A 476 59.55 -51.48 -82.95
N HIS A 477 59.50 -50.79 -81.82
CA HIS A 477 59.57 -49.32 -81.71
C HIS A 477 60.88 -48.86 -81.06
N GLY A 478 61.91 -49.72 -81.06
CA GLY A 478 63.23 -49.44 -80.51
C GLY A 478 64.28 -50.50 -80.87
N ARG A 479 65.53 -50.28 -80.44
CA ARG A 479 66.68 -51.17 -80.69
C ARG A 479 67.21 -51.75 -79.37
N CYS A 480 67.45 -53.06 -79.31
CA CYS A 480 68.04 -53.69 -78.12
C CYS A 480 69.56 -53.54 -78.05
N VAL A 481 70.06 -53.07 -76.90
CA VAL A 481 71.48 -52.95 -76.57
C VAL A 481 71.68 -53.46 -75.13
N ASN A 482 72.46 -54.53 -74.95
CA ASN A 482 72.78 -55.12 -73.64
C ASN A 482 71.54 -55.42 -72.76
N GLY A 483 70.48 -55.97 -73.35
CA GLY A 483 69.24 -56.32 -72.64
C GLY A 483 68.27 -55.15 -72.41
N MET A 484 68.58 -53.93 -72.87
CA MET A 484 67.71 -52.74 -72.75
C MET A 484 67.29 -52.20 -74.12
N CYS A 485 66.04 -51.74 -74.21
CA CYS A 485 65.50 -51.13 -75.43
C CYS A 485 65.77 -49.62 -75.49
N VAL A 486 66.25 -49.15 -76.63
CA VAL A 486 66.41 -47.72 -76.95
C VAL A 486 65.28 -47.31 -77.89
N CYS A 487 64.34 -46.48 -77.43
CA CYS A 487 63.09 -46.18 -78.13
C CYS A 487 63.20 -45.08 -79.19
N GLU A 488 62.37 -45.19 -80.22
CA GLU A 488 62.19 -44.18 -81.28
C GLU A 488 61.37 -42.96 -80.79
N ASP A 489 61.54 -41.81 -81.46
CA ASP A 489 60.92 -40.54 -81.05
C ASP A 489 59.38 -40.63 -81.01
N GLY A 490 58.81 -40.21 -79.88
CA GLY A 490 57.38 -40.32 -79.59
C GLY A 490 57.02 -41.47 -78.64
N TYR A 491 57.93 -42.43 -78.48
CA TYR A 491 57.77 -43.56 -77.56
C TYR A 491 58.75 -43.48 -76.37
N THR A 492 58.37 -44.12 -75.27
CA THR A 492 59.11 -44.20 -74.02
C THR A 492 58.77 -45.51 -73.31
N GLY A 493 59.48 -45.85 -72.24
CA GLY A 493 59.29 -47.10 -71.49
C GLY A 493 60.34 -48.17 -71.83
N GLU A 494 60.44 -49.19 -70.97
CA GLU A 494 61.54 -50.17 -70.99
C GLU A 494 61.53 -51.14 -72.19
N ASP A 495 60.38 -51.29 -72.84
CA ASP A 495 60.18 -52.05 -74.09
C ASP A 495 59.56 -51.20 -75.21
N CYS A 496 59.58 -49.87 -75.06
CA CYS A 496 59.12 -48.87 -76.05
C CYS A 496 57.62 -48.90 -76.38
N ARG A 497 56.79 -49.27 -75.41
CA ARG A 497 55.32 -49.33 -75.56
C ARG A 497 54.61 -47.98 -75.46
N ASP A 498 55.08 -47.04 -74.63
CA ASP A 498 54.27 -45.91 -74.17
C ASP A 498 54.50 -44.62 -74.98
N LEU A 499 53.44 -43.83 -75.22
CA LEU A 499 53.51 -42.53 -75.92
C LEU A 499 53.91 -41.38 -74.99
N ARG A 500 54.79 -40.47 -75.45
CA ARG A 500 55.33 -39.35 -74.64
C ARG A 500 54.30 -38.22 -74.43
N CYS A 501 54.05 -37.81 -73.17
CA CYS A 501 53.14 -36.69 -72.83
C CYS A 501 53.78 -35.29 -72.88
N PRO A 502 52.99 -34.22 -73.10
CA PRO A 502 53.47 -32.83 -73.08
C PRO A 502 54.09 -32.46 -71.73
N LYS A 503 55.39 -32.10 -71.74
CA LYS A 503 56.22 -31.76 -70.56
C LYS A 503 56.05 -32.70 -69.35
N ASP A 504 55.75 -33.97 -69.59
CA ASP A 504 55.52 -34.95 -68.53
C ASP A 504 54.46 -34.48 -67.50
N CYS A 505 53.41 -33.81 -68.01
CA CYS A 505 52.34 -33.22 -67.20
C CYS A 505 52.84 -32.30 -66.07
N SER A 506 53.99 -31.65 -66.30
CA SER A 506 54.68 -30.77 -65.33
C SER A 506 54.90 -31.41 -63.95
N ARG A 507 54.87 -32.75 -63.87
CA ARG A 507 54.86 -33.58 -62.65
C ARG A 507 53.72 -33.29 -61.67
N ARG A 508 52.58 -32.80 -62.17
CA ARG A 508 51.39 -32.42 -61.38
C ARG A 508 50.11 -33.02 -61.98
N GLY A 509 50.25 -34.23 -62.53
CA GLY A 509 49.22 -34.90 -63.30
C GLY A 509 49.70 -36.24 -63.85
N ARG A 510 48.75 -37.09 -64.25
CA ARG A 510 49.01 -38.40 -64.84
C ARG A 510 48.88 -38.34 -66.37
N CYS A 511 49.87 -38.91 -67.05
CA CYS A 511 49.81 -39.13 -68.50
C CYS A 511 48.90 -40.33 -68.82
N VAL A 512 47.86 -40.10 -69.61
CA VAL A 512 46.94 -41.13 -70.11
C VAL A 512 46.80 -40.94 -71.61
N ASP A 513 47.27 -41.92 -72.39
CA ASP A 513 47.21 -41.93 -73.87
C ASP A 513 47.69 -40.63 -74.53
N GLY A 514 48.82 -40.07 -74.06
CA GLY A 514 49.41 -38.84 -74.61
C GLY A 514 48.74 -37.54 -74.18
N ARG A 515 47.76 -37.59 -73.26
CA ARG A 515 47.11 -36.41 -72.65
C ARG A 515 47.32 -36.39 -71.13
N CYS A 516 47.49 -35.19 -70.59
CA CYS A 516 47.61 -35.00 -69.15
C CYS A 516 46.25 -34.90 -68.46
N VAL A 517 46.08 -35.67 -67.39
CA VAL A 517 44.99 -35.55 -66.41
C VAL A 517 45.59 -34.92 -65.15
N CYS A 518 45.20 -33.69 -64.84
CA CYS A 518 45.84 -32.92 -63.77
C CYS A 518 45.38 -33.35 -62.38
N GLU A 519 46.29 -33.23 -61.41
CA GLU A 519 45.99 -33.40 -59.99
C GLU A 519 45.14 -32.23 -59.46
N ASP A 520 44.37 -32.47 -58.39
CA ASP A 520 43.52 -31.45 -57.77
C ASP A 520 44.34 -30.20 -57.42
N GLY A 521 43.87 -29.03 -57.87
CA GLY A 521 44.60 -27.78 -57.74
C GLY A 521 45.34 -27.31 -59.00
N PHE A 522 45.40 -28.15 -60.05
CA PHE A 522 46.07 -27.82 -61.31
C PHE A 522 45.17 -28.00 -62.54
N THR A 523 45.42 -27.19 -63.57
CA THR A 523 44.69 -27.18 -64.84
C THR A 523 45.64 -26.87 -66.00
N GLY A 524 45.11 -26.83 -67.21
CA GLY A 524 45.89 -26.61 -68.44
C GLY A 524 46.36 -27.90 -69.13
N ARG A 525 46.97 -27.75 -70.30
CA ARG A 525 47.27 -28.87 -71.22
C ARG A 525 48.41 -29.77 -70.76
N ASP A 526 49.30 -29.22 -69.95
CA ASP A 526 50.46 -29.86 -69.32
C ASP A 526 50.42 -29.71 -67.79
N CYS A 527 49.26 -29.38 -67.21
CA CYS A 527 49.04 -29.20 -65.76
C CYS A 527 49.94 -28.17 -65.07
N ALA A 528 50.41 -27.17 -65.83
CA ALA A 528 51.27 -26.11 -65.31
C ALA A 528 50.51 -24.96 -64.61
N GLU A 529 49.19 -24.86 -64.79
CA GLU A 529 48.37 -23.74 -64.32
C GLU A 529 47.66 -24.12 -63.00
N LEU A 530 47.55 -23.19 -62.06
CA LEU A 530 46.80 -23.40 -60.81
C LEU A 530 45.30 -23.23 -61.05
N SER A 531 44.48 -24.19 -60.64
CA SER A 531 43.03 -24.07 -60.68
C SER A 531 42.53 -23.16 -59.56
N CYS A 532 41.62 -22.23 -59.87
CA CYS A 532 40.99 -21.39 -58.84
C CYS A 532 39.82 -22.10 -58.15
N PRO A 533 39.59 -21.83 -56.85
CA PRO A 533 38.44 -22.34 -56.12
C PRO A 533 37.11 -22.04 -56.83
N GLY A 534 36.31 -23.08 -57.11
CA GLY A 534 34.98 -22.96 -57.70
C GLY A 534 34.90 -22.26 -59.07
N ASP A 535 36.02 -22.17 -59.81
CA ASP A 535 36.14 -21.37 -61.05
C ASP A 535 35.66 -19.91 -60.88
N CYS A 536 35.91 -19.35 -59.69
CA CYS A 536 35.41 -18.04 -59.28
C CYS A 536 33.89 -17.87 -59.44
N HIS A 537 33.13 -18.97 -59.40
CA HIS A 537 31.67 -19.04 -59.65
C HIS A 537 31.22 -18.37 -60.96
N GLY A 538 32.11 -18.19 -61.94
CA GLY A 538 31.86 -17.41 -63.15
C GLY A 538 31.65 -15.91 -62.91
N ARG A 539 31.99 -15.41 -61.71
CA ARG A 539 31.78 -14.02 -61.23
C ARG A 539 33.10 -13.32 -60.89
N GLY A 540 34.22 -13.86 -61.37
CA GLY A 540 35.54 -13.28 -61.21
C GLY A 540 36.53 -13.85 -62.23
N ARG A 541 37.74 -13.32 -62.21
CA ARG A 541 38.86 -13.78 -63.03
C ARG A 541 39.86 -14.54 -62.17
N CYS A 542 40.23 -15.74 -62.60
CA CYS A 542 41.29 -16.53 -61.98
C CYS A 542 42.67 -15.96 -62.33
N VAL A 543 43.47 -15.59 -61.33
CA VAL A 543 44.84 -15.09 -61.48
C VAL A 543 45.73 -15.82 -60.48
N SER A 544 46.63 -16.68 -60.99
CA SER A 544 47.60 -17.44 -60.16
C SER A 544 46.98 -18.25 -59.02
N GLY A 545 45.81 -18.88 -59.24
CA GLY A 545 45.11 -19.67 -58.23
C GLY A 545 44.25 -18.87 -57.24
N GLN A 546 44.17 -17.54 -57.39
CA GLN A 546 43.27 -16.67 -56.61
C GLN A 546 42.20 -16.02 -57.50
N CYS A 547 40.98 -15.89 -56.97
CA CYS A 547 39.90 -15.23 -57.67
C CYS A 547 39.91 -13.71 -57.45
N VAL A 548 39.89 -12.95 -58.55
CA VAL A 548 39.66 -11.51 -58.55
C VAL A 548 38.21 -11.26 -58.94
N CYS A 549 37.36 -10.85 -57.99
CA CYS A 549 35.92 -10.75 -58.19
C CYS A 549 35.49 -9.55 -59.05
N HIS A 550 34.42 -9.74 -59.81
CA HIS A 550 33.74 -8.65 -60.53
C HIS A 550 33.00 -7.72 -59.55
N GLU A 551 32.70 -6.49 -59.97
CA GLU A 551 32.00 -5.53 -59.12
C GLU A 551 30.67 -6.09 -58.59
N GLY A 552 30.45 -5.95 -57.28
CA GLY A 552 29.28 -6.50 -56.60
C GLY A 552 29.48 -7.90 -56.01
N PHE A 553 30.65 -8.52 -56.19
CA PHE A 553 30.99 -9.82 -55.61
C PHE A 553 32.26 -9.77 -54.76
N THR A 554 32.35 -10.64 -53.76
CA THR A 554 33.45 -10.76 -52.80
C THR A 554 33.63 -12.23 -52.39
N GLY A 555 34.64 -12.52 -51.56
CA GLY A 555 34.98 -13.88 -51.11
C GLY A 555 36.05 -14.58 -51.95
N LEU A 556 36.58 -15.69 -51.43
CA LEU A 556 37.74 -16.41 -52.01
C LEU A 556 37.47 -17.06 -53.38
N ASP A 557 36.21 -17.30 -53.69
CA ASP A 557 35.71 -17.89 -54.95
C ASP A 557 34.63 -17.01 -55.61
N CYS A 558 34.51 -15.74 -55.19
CA CYS A 558 33.54 -14.75 -55.70
C CYS A 558 32.07 -15.16 -55.63
N LYS A 559 31.74 -16.05 -54.68
CA LYS A 559 30.37 -16.51 -54.44
C LYS A 559 29.49 -15.46 -53.76
N GLU A 560 30.06 -14.60 -52.92
CA GLU A 560 29.32 -13.69 -52.04
C GLU A 560 29.00 -12.37 -52.74
N GLN A 561 27.80 -11.82 -52.54
CA GLN A 561 27.44 -10.47 -53.03
C GLN A 561 27.90 -9.40 -52.04
N ARG A 562 28.46 -8.31 -52.55
CA ARG A 562 28.95 -7.18 -51.75
C ARG A 562 27.80 -6.25 -51.40
N CYS A 563 27.50 -6.10 -50.11
CA CYS A 563 26.48 -5.14 -49.63
C CYS A 563 27.03 -3.72 -49.43
N PRO A 564 26.18 -2.68 -49.55
CA PRO A 564 26.55 -1.30 -49.23
C PRO A 564 27.10 -1.18 -47.81
N GLY A 565 28.30 -0.60 -47.67
CA GLY A 565 28.94 -0.33 -46.37
C GLY A 565 29.17 -1.56 -45.49
N ASP A 566 29.11 -2.79 -46.04
CA ASP A 566 29.08 -4.04 -45.26
C ASP A 566 27.99 -4.04 -44.16
N CYS A 567 26.86 -3.40 -44.47
CA CYS A 567 25.76 -3.16 -43.51
C CYS A 567 26.22 -2.50 -42.20
N HIS A 568 27.35 -1.77 -42.22
CA HIS A 568 28.00 -1.16 -41.06
C HIS A 568 28.27 -2.14 -39.89
N GLY A 569 28.31 -3.46 -40.16
CA GLY A 569 28.37 -4.51 -39.12
C GLY A 569 27.10 -4.60 -38.26
N ARG A 570 25.99 -3.99 -38.71
CA ARG A 570 24.71 -3.84 -38.00
C ARG A 570 23.54 -4.40 -38.80
N GLY A 571 23.82 -5.34 -39.70
CA GLY A 571 22.81 -6.03 -40.48
C GLY A 571 23.37 -7.23 -41.22
N ARG A 572 22.48 -8.04 -41.78
CA ARG A 572 22.82 -9.18 -42.63
C ARG A 572 22.70 -8.80 -44.10
N CYS A 573 23.69 -9.16 -44.90
CA CYS A 573 23.64 -9.03 -46.36
C CYS A 573 22.77 -10.15 -46.97
N VAL A 574 21.70 -9.79 -47.68
CA VAL A 574 20.83 -10.72 -48.40
C VAL A 574 20.64 -10.19 -49.82
N ASP A 575 21.14 -10.92 -50.82
CA ASP A 575 21.07 -10.55 -52.24
C ASP A 575 21.50 -9.10 -52.56
N GLY A 576 22.62 -8.66 -51.97
CA GLY A 576 23.18 -7.31 -52.20
C GLY A 576 22.42 -6.18 -51.48
N ARG A 577 21.43 -6.50 -50.65
CA ARG A 577 20.70 -5.56 -49.79
C ARG A 577 20.96 -5.85 -48.32
N CYS A 578 21.12 -4.79 -47.53
CA CYS A 578 21.23 -4.92 -46.08
C CYS A 578 19.86 -5.13 -45.43
N VAL A 579 19.76 -6.17 -44.62
CA VAL A 579 18.66 -6.39 -43.66
C VAL A 579 19.18 -5.98 -42.29
N CYS A 580 18.73 -4.84 -41.78
CA CYS A 580 19.27 -4.24 -40.57
C CYS A 580 18.85 -5.00 -39.30
N HIS A 581 19.75 -5.04 -38.32
CA HIS A 581 19.42 -5.46 -36.98
C HIS A 581 18.48 -4.45 -36.31
N GLU A 582 17.78 -4.91 -35.27
CA GLU A 582 16.84 -4.09 -34.51
C GLU A 582 17.50 -2.79 -34.03
N GLY A 583 16.81 -1.66 -34.19
CA GLY A 583 17.34 -0.34 -33.86
C GLY A 583 18.11 0.37 -34.99
N PHE A 584 18.28 -0.26 -36.17
CA PHE A 584 18.96 0.33 -37.32
C PHE A 584 18.12 0.28 -38.60
N THR A 585 18.31 1.28 -39.45
CA THR A 585 17.62 1.47 -40.73
C THR A 585 18.57 2.10 -41.76
N GLY A 586 18.09 2.29 -42.99
CA GLY A 586 18.87 2.79 -44.12
C GLY A 586 19.43 1.68 -45.01
N LEU A 587 20.00 2.07 -46.16
CA LEU A 587 20.46 1.14 -47.21
C LEU A 587 21.68 0.30 -46.81
N ASP A 588 22.44 0.78 -45.83
CA ASP A 588 23.66 0.18 -45.27
C ASP A 588 23.58 0.02 -43.74
N CYS A 589 22.39 0.18 -43.14
CA CYS A 589 22.18 0.13 -41.68
C CYS A 589 23.00 1.13 -40.86
N GLY A 590 23.47 2.22 -41.49
CA GLY A 590 24.21 3.29 -40.81
C GLY A 590 23.35 4.21 -39.95
N GLN A 591 22.02 4.18 -40.10
CA GLN A 591 21.09 5.08 -39.43
C GLN A 591 20.37 4.37 -38.29
N ARG A 592 20.16 5.05 -37.15
CA ARG A 592 19.33 4.52 -36.06
C ARG A 592 17.86 4.65 -36.42
N SER A 593 17.07 3.59 -36.24
CA SER A 593 15.62 3.65 -36.39
C SER A 593 15.01 4.42 -35.23
N CYS A 594 14.00 5.25 -35.52
CA CYS A 594 13.21 5.90 -34.48
C CYS A 594 12.00 5.05 -34.06
N PRO A 595 11.56 5.14 -32.80
CA PRO A 595 10.33 4.50 -32.32
C PRO A 595 9.13 4.86 -33.21
N ASN A 596 8.43 3.85 -33.75
CA ASN A 596 7.25 3.99 -34.61
C ASN A 596 7.37 5.01 -35.76
N ASP A 597 8.57 5.25 -36.27
CA ASP A 597 8.83 6.32 -37.25
C ASP A 597 8.27 7.69 -36.81
N CYS A 598 8.41 7.97 -35.50
CA CYS A 598 7.87 9.16 -34.84
C CYS A 598 6.35 9.36 -35.04
N SER A 599 5.62 8.26 -35.23
CA SER A 599 4.16 8.22 -35.43
C SER A 599 3.67 9.18 -36.52
N THR A 600 4.53 9.58 -37.47
CA THR A 600 4.32 10.66 -38.45
C THR A 600 4.15 12.08 -37.87
N TRP A 601 4.25 12.23 -36.55
CA TRP A 601 4.09 13.47 -35.78
C TRP A 601 5.43 14.05 -35.29
N GLY A 602 6.54 13.67 -35.91
CA GLY A 602 7.86 14.19 -35.57
C GLY A 602 8.91 13.86 -36.61
N GLN A 603 10.13 14.37 -36.37
CA GLN A 603 11.30 14.12 -37.20
C GLN A 603 12.27 13.19 -36.46
N CYS A 604 12.72 12.14 -37.14
CA CYS A 604 13.73 11.23 -36.62
C CYS A 604 15.13 11.86 -36.73
N VAL A 605 15.77 12.15 -35.60
CA VAL A 605 17.15 12.67 -35.54
C VAL A 605 17.99 11.77 -34.66
N ALA A 606 18.94 11.06 -35.28
CA ALA A 606 19.88 10.15 -34.61
C ALA A 606 19.23 9.06 -33.72
N GLY A 607 18.03 8.57 -34.10
CA GLY A 607 17.30 7.55 -33.34
C GLY A 607 16.39 8.11 -32.24
N ARG A 608 16.25 9.43 -32.14
CA ARG A 608 15.30 10.10 -31.24
C ARG A 608 14.28 10.90 -32.05
N CYS A 609 13.02 10.88 -31.64
CA CYS A 609 11.99 11.69 -32.26
C CYS A 609 11.99 13.12 -31.70
N ILE A 610 11.98 14.09 -32.61
CA ILE A 610 11.71 15.49 -32.32
C ILE A 610 10.27 15.76 -32.75
N CYS A 611 9.37 15.91 -31.78
CA CYS A 611 7.93 16.01 -32.06
C CYS A 611 7.52 17.36 -32.65
N ASN A 612 6.53 17.31 -33.53
CA ASN A 612 5.84 18.49 -34.05
C ASN A 612 5.08 19.18 -32.90
N GLU A 613 4.74 20.47 -33.09
CA GLU A 613 3.99 21.22 -32.08
C GLU A 613 2.70 20.51 -31.68
N GLY A 614 2.46 20.39 -30.36
CA GLY A 614 1.27 19.75 -29.78
C GLY A 614 1.44 18.27 -29.46
N HIS A 615 2.46 17.62 -30.01
CA HIS A 615 2.77 16.22 -29.76
C HIS A 615 3.92 16.02 -28.78
N THR A 616 3.85 14.93 -28.01
CA THR A 616 4.86 14.56 -26.99
C THR A 616 5.04 13.03 -26.94
N GLY A 617 5.92 12.57 -26.06
CA GLY A 617 6.29 11.16 -25.92
C GLY A 617 7.51 10.77 -26.77
N GLU A 618 8.01 9.54 -26.57
CA GLU A 618 9.24 9.06 -27.24
C GLU A 618 9.07 8.86 -28.75
N ASP A 619 7.84 8.59 -29.19
CA ASP A 619 7.46 8.36 -30.59
C ASP A 619 6.48 9.41 -31.13
N CYS A 620 6.28 10.51 -30.40
CA CYS A 620 5.35 11.60 -30.74
C CYS A 620 3.88 11.19 -30.90
N SER A 621 3.46 10.04 -30.33
CA SER A 621 2.08 9.58 -30.45
C SER A 621 1.10 10.32 -29.52
N GLU A 622 1.59 10.94 -28.45
CA GLU A 622 0.81 11.57 -27.39
C GLU A 622 0.56 13.06 -27.68
N VAL A 623 -0.46 13.64 -27.03
CA VAL A 623 -0.81 15.06 -27.12
C VAL A 623 -0.43 15.75 -25.80
N SER A 624 0.17 16.93 -25.87
CA SER A 624 0.55 17.71 -24.70
C SER A 624 -0.67 18.00 -23.81
N PRO A 625 -0.64 17.64 -22.51
CA PRO A 625 -1.75 17.92 -21.61
C PRO A 625 -1.80 19.40 -21.19
N PRO A 626 -3.00 19.92 -20.90
CA PRO A 626 -3.14 21.19 -20.19
C PRO A 626 -2.52 21.09 -18.79
N LYS A 627 -2.05 22.21 -18.26
CA LYS A 627 -1.41 22.34 -16.95
C LYS A 627 -2.19 23.31 -16.07
N ASP A 628 -1.92 23.28 -14.77
CA ASP A 628 -2.35 24.30 -13.81
C ASP A 628 -3.85 24.62 -13.86
N LEU A 629 -4.69 23.57 -13.77
CA LEU A 629 -6.13 23.75 -13.63
C LEU A 629 -6.45 24.43 -12.29
N ILE A 630 -6.98 25.64 -12.37
CA ILE A 630 -7.41 26.45 -11.24
C ILE A 630 -8.93 26.61 -11.25
N VAL A 631 -9.52 26.48 -10.06
CA VAL A 631 -10.92 26.80 -9.79
C VAL A 631 -10.96 28.22 -9.23
N THR A 632 -11.62 29.14 -9.93
CA THR A 632 -11.56 30.58 -9.58
C THR A 632 -12.79 31.04 -8.80
N GLU A 633 -13.98 30.78 -9.31
CA GLU A 633 -15.24 31.19 -8.70
C GLU A 633 -16.21 30.01 -8.68
N VAL A 634 -16.89 29.84 -7.55
CA VAL A 634 -17.82 28.74 -7.31
C VAL A 634 -19.13 29.34 -6.79
N THR A 635 -20.26 28.87 -7.31
CA THR A 635 -21.61 29.23 -6.83
C THR A 635 -22.38 27.97 -6.47
N GLU A 636 -23.66 28.10 -6.15
CA GLU A 636 -24.57 26.97 -5.98
C GLU A 636 -24.80 26.15 -7.26
N GLN A 637 -24.58 26.72 -8.45
CA GLN A 637 -24.93 26.09 -9.73
C GLN A 637 -23.84 26.21 -10.82
N THR A 638 -22.75 26.93 -10.55
CA THR A 638 -21.70 27.18 -11.54
C THR A 638 -20.31 27.07 -10.94
N VAL A 639 -19.36 26.61 -11.75
CA VAL A 639 -17.93 26.58 -11.42
C VAL A 639 -17.14 27.18 -12.56
N ASN A 640 -16.35 28.22 -12.27
CA ASN A 640 -15.40 28.81 -13.20
C ASN A 640 -14.05 28.10 -13.12
N LEU A 641 -13.56 27.69 -14.28
CA LEU A 641 -12.31 26.97 -14.47
C LEU A 641 -11.38 27.81 -15.34
N ALA A 642 -10.10 27.79 -15.03
CA ALA A 642 -9.05 28.25 -15.91
C ALA A 642 -7.86 27.27 -15.87
N TRP A 643 -7.11 27.17 -16.96
CA TRP A 643 -5.95 26.30 -17.09
C TRP A 643 -4.93 26.94 -18.02
N GLU A 644 -3.69 26.46 -17.97
CA GLU A 644 -2.64 26.87 -18.89
C GLU A 644 -2.38 25.78 -19.93
N ASN A 645 -1.97 26.19 -21.13
CA ASN A 645 -1.49 25.26 -22.14
C ASN A 645 -0.44 25.93 -23.02
N GLU A 646 0.75 25.35 -23.07
CA GLU A 646 1.86 25.87 -23.86
C GLU A 646 1.65 25.62 -25.37
N MET A 647 0.86 24.61 -25.73
CA MET A 647 0.69 24.16 -27.11
C MET A 647 -0.68 24.50 -27.67
N ARG A 648 -0.76 24.82 -28.97
CA ARG A 648 -2.03 25.04 -29.66
C ARG A 648 -2.76 23.71 -29.82
N VAL A 649 -4.03 23.67 -29.45
CA VAL A 649 -4.90 22.48 -29.56
C VAL A 649 -6.17 22.85 -30.34
N THR A 650 -6.88 21.85 -30.87
CA THR A 650 -8.13 22.11 -31.60
C THR A 650 -9.27 22.49 -30.66
N GLU A 651 -9.41 21.76 -29.56
CA GLU A 651 -10.42 21.98 -28.53
C GLU A 651 -9.97 21.36 -27.21
N TYR A 652 -10.61 21.75 -26.11
CA TYR A 652 -10.52 21.07 -24.83
C TYR A 652 -11.82 20.31 -24.56
N LEU A 653 -11.71 19.12 -24.00
CA LEU A 653 -12.84 18.35 -23.51
C LEU A 653 -12.88 18.49 -21.99
N VAL A 654 -13.94 19.12 -21.47
CA VAL A 654 -14.18 19.24 -20.03
C VAL A 654 -15.16 18.15 -19.62
N VAL A 655 -14.74 17.31 -18.69
CA VAL A 655 -15.53 16.21 -18.14
C VAL A 655 -15.69 16.44 -16.64
N TYR A 656 -16.90 16.35 -16.12
CA TYR A 656 -17.18 16.57 -14.71
C TYR A 656 -18.20 15.53 -14.22
N THR A 657 -17.94 15.01 -13.02
CA THR A 657 -18.72 13.91 -12.44
C THR A 657 -19.01 14.23 -10.97
N PRO A 658 -20.27 14.17 -10.51
CA PRO A 658 -20.59 14.23 -9.08
C PRO A 658 -19.90 13.09 -8.31
N THR A 659 -19.45 13.34 -7.08
CA THR A 659 -18.71 12.31 -6.30
C THR A 659 -19.59 11.31 -5.54
N HIS A 660 -20.92 11.44 -5.60
CA HIS A 660 -21.85 10.47 -5.00
C HIS A 660 -22.07 9.23 -5.90
N GLU A 661 -22.50 8.10 -5.31
CA GLU A 661 -22.53 6.79 -5.99
C GLU A 661 -23.39 6.73 -7.28
N ASP A 662 -24.43 7.56 -7.38
CA ASP A 662 -25.32 7.64 -8.55
C ASP A 662 -24.93 8.76 -9.57
N GLY A 663 -23.77 9.39 -9.38
CA GLY A 663 -23.34 10.54 -10.18
C GLY A 663 -23.06 10.21 -11.65
N LEU A 664 -23.78 10.85 -12.59
CA LEU A 664 -23.55 10.70 -14.02
C LEU A 664 -22.38 11.57 -14.52
N GLU A 665 -21.56 11.01 -15.41
CA GLU A 665 -20.49 11.76 -16.07
C GLU A 665 -21.08 12.68 -17.16
N MET A 666 -20.74 13.95 -17.07
CA MET A 666 -21.16 14.98 -18.03
C MET A 666 -19.93 15.58 -18.72
N GLN A 667 -20.11 16.03 -19.96
CA GLN A 667 -19.01 16.60 -20.74
C GLN A 667 -19.44 17.64 -21.76
N PHE A 668 -18.56 18.58 -22.08
CA PHE A 668 -18.71 19.52 -23.19
C PHE A 668 -17.34 19.93 -23.74
N ARG A 669 -17.35 20.54 -24.94
CA ARG A 669 -16.14 20.97 -25.66
C ARG A 669 -15.96 22.48 -25.57
N VAL A 670 -14.71 22.90 -25.39
CA VAL A 670 -14.29 24.30 -25.33
C VAL A 670 -13.32 24.56 -26.48
N PRO A 671 -13.47 25.66 -27.23
CA PRO A 671 -12.53 26.03 -28.29
C PRO A 671 -11.07 26.10 -27.81
N GLY A 672 -10.12 25.65 -28.63
CA GLY A 672 -8.70 25.56 -28.27
C GLY A 672 -7.99 26.90 -28.06
N ASP A 673 -8.60 28.01 -28.49
CA ASP A 673 -8.14 29.38 -28.24
C ASP A 673 -8.54 29.92 -26.85
N GLN A 674 -9.40 29.20 -26.12
CA GLN A 674 -9.83 29.55 -24.78
C GLN A 674 -9.08 28.75 -23.72
N MET A 675 -8.74 29.43 -22.62
CA MET A 675 -8.02 28.86 -21.47
C MET A 675 -8.88 28.94 -20.18
N SER A 676 -10.16 29.26 -20.32
CA SER A 676 -11.10 29.30 -19.21
C SER A 676 -12.51 28.98 -19.68
N THR A 677 -13.34 28.46 -18.78
CA THR A 677 -14.74 28.18 -19.06
C THR A 677 -15.57 28.13 -17.77
N THR A 678 -16.89 28.12 -17.92
CA THR A 678 -17.82 28.01 -16.80
C THR A 678 -18.67 26.76 -16.98
N ILE A 679 -18.60 25.84 -16.03
CA ILE A 679 -19.58 24.76 -15.91
C ILE A 679 -20.86 25.35 -15.32
N ARG A 680 -22.01 25.01 -15.89
CA ARG A 680 -23.34 25.48 -15.49
C ARG A 680 -24.23 24.29 -15.14
N GLU A 681 -25.37 24.59 -14.52
CA GLU A 681 -26.41 23.60 -14.18
C GLU A 681 -25.91 22.53 -13.20
N LEU A 682 -25.05 22.93 -12.26
CA LEU A 682 -24.57 22.06 -11.18
C LEU A 682 -25.59 22.00 -10.03
N GLU A 683 -25.56 20.90 -9.30
CA GLU A 683 -26.40 20.70 -8.12
C GLU A 683 -25.79 21.43 -6.91
N PRO A 684 -26.60 22.14 -6.10
CA PRO A 684 -26.11 22.82 -4.91
C PRO A 684 -25.65 21.90 -3.78
N GLY A 685 -24.52 22.24 -3.15
CA GLY A 685 -23.93 21.48 -2.06
C GLY A 685 -23.49 20.07 -2.47
N VAL A 686 -22.95 19.92 -3.68
CA VAL A 686 -22.44 18.67 -4.24
C VAL A 686 -20.98 18.86 -4.67
N GLU A 687 -20.15 17.87 -4.36
CA GLU A 687 -18.76 17.84 -4.81
C GLU A 687 -18.66 17.19 -6.19
N TYR A 688 -17.88 17.82 -7.07
CA TYR A 688 -17.63 17.41 -8.44
C TYR A 688 -16.14 17.14 -8.66
N PHE A 689 -15.85 16.04 -9.36
CA PHE A 689 -14.53 15.73 -9.89
C PHE A 689 -14.45 16.16 -11.35
N ILE A 690 -13.61 17.15 -11.63
CA ILE A 690 -13.47 17.81 -12.93
C ILE A 690 -12.16 17.39 -13.58
N ARG A 691 -12.20 17.09 -14.88
CA ARG A 691 -11.07 16.72 -15.72
C ARG A 691 -11.11 17.54 -17.01
N VAL A 692 -9.98 18.15 -17.37
CA VAL A 692 -9.83 18.89 -18.64
C VAL A 692 -8.78 18.20 -19.48
N PHE A 693 -9.17 17.82 -20.69
CA PHE A 693 -8.29 17.18 -21.67
C PHE A 693 -8.03 18.12 -22.83
N ALA A 694 -6.80 18.16 -23.34
CA ALA A 694 -6.51 18.74 -24.64
C ALA A 694 -6.88 17.75 -25.75
N VAL A 695 -7.47 18.25 -26.83
CA VAL A 695 -7.77 17.47 -28.03
C VAL A 695 -7.08 18.11 -29.22
N LEU A 696 -6.25 17.33 -29.89
CA LEU A 696 -5.57 17.70 -31.13
C LEU A 696 -5.77 16.59 -32.15
N GLU A 697 -6.33 16.91 -33.31
CA GLU A 697 -6.59 15.97 -34.41
C GLU A 697 -7.30 14.67 -34.00
N ASN A 698 -8.34 14.80 -33.16
CA ASN A 698 -9.13 13.69 -32.59
C ASN A 698 -8.37 12.77 -31.60
N LYS A 699 -7.17 13.14 -31.17
CA LYS A 699 -6.48 12.48 -30.05
C LYS A 699 -6.65 13.30 -28.77
N ARG A 700 -6.90 12.59 -27.66
CA ARG A 700 -7.06 13.15 -26.31
C ARG A 700 -5.74 13.06 -25.55
N SER A 701 -5.33 14.13 -24.88
CA SER A 701 -4.21 14.10 -23.93
C SER A 701 -4.56 13.33 -22.66
N ILE A 702 -3.61 13.20 -21.73
CA ILE A 702 -3.94 12.96 -20.32
C ILE A 702 -4.64 14.19 -19.71
N PRO A 703 -5.56 14.04 -18.74
CA PRO A 703 -6.27 15.17 -18.15
C PRO A 703 -5.47 15.87 -17.06
N VAL A 704 -5.75 17.15 -16.89
CA VAL A 704 -5.56 17.84 -15.60
C VAL A 704 -6.87 17.80 -14.83
N SER A 705 -6.82 17.65 -13.50
CA SER A 705 -8.02 17.41 -12.69
C SER A 705 -8.09 18.26 -11.43
N ALA A 706 -9.32 18.56 -10.98
CA ALA A 706 -9.61 19.26 -9.74
C ALA A 706 -10.87 18.70 -9.07
N ARG A 707 -10.99 18.87 -7.74
CA ARG A 707 -12.23 18.61 -6.98
C ARG A 707 -12.76 19.92 -6.42
N VAL A 708 -14.06 20.11 -6.50
CA VAL A 708 -14.74 21.34 -6.04
C VAL A 708 -16.14 21.03 -5.54
N ALA A 709 -16.54 21.64 -4.44
CA ALA A 709 -17.91 21.57 -3.92
C ALA A 709 -18.66 22.87 -4.22
N THR A 710 -19.85 22.75 -4.82
CA THR A 710 -20.77 23.89 -5.01
C THR A 710 -21.31 24.37 -3.66
N TYR A 711 -21.67 25.65 -3.59
CA TYR A 711 -22.22 26.21 -2.36
C TYR A 711 -23.68 25.79 -2.12
N LEU A 712 -24.09 25.87 -0.86
CA LEU A 712 -25.49 25.72 -0.45
C LEU A 712 -26.24 27.03 -0.74
N PRO A 713 -27.50 26.99 -1.25
CA PRO A 713 -28.27 28.19 -1.55
C PRO A 713 -28.72 28.91 -0.27
N ALA A 714 -28.99 30.21 -0.38
CA ALA A 714 -29.59 30.97 0.72
C ALA A 714 -31.09 30.66 0.84
N PRO A 715 -31.64 30.52 2.06
CA PRO A 715 -33.08 30.50 2.25
C PRO A 715 -33.74 31.78 1.73
N GLU A 716 -34.99 31.67 1.30
CA GLU A 716 -35.80 32.81 0.85
C GLU A 716 -37.13 32.90 1.62
N GLY A 717 -37.82 34.04 1.50
CA GLY A 717 -39.20 34.18 1.95
C GLY A 717 -39.43 34.28 3.46
N LEU A 718 -38.39 34.50 4.28
CA LEU A 718 -38.55 34.66 5.74
C LEU A 718 -39.48 35.83 6.08
N LYS A 719 -40.65 35.50 6.65
CA LYS A 719 -41.74 36.42 6.99
C LYS A 719 -42.27 36.17 8.40
N PHE A 720 -42.71 37.24 9.05
CA PHE A 720 -43.34 37.19 10.37
C PHE A 720 -44.83 36.86 10.25
N LYS A 721 -45.26 35.75 10.85
CA LYS A 721 -46.68 35.39 10.97
C LYS A 721 -47.34 36.11 12.13
N SER A 722 -46.70 36.09 13.29
CA SER A 722 -47.20 36.78 14.48
C SER A 722 -46.05 37.24 15.37
N VAL A 723 -46.19 38.45 15.94
CA VAL A 723 -45.22 39.04 16.88
C VAL A 723 -46.01 39.49 18.11
N LYS A 724 -45.75 38.85 19.25
CA LYS A 724 -46.38 39.11 20.55
C LYS A 724 -45.35 39.65 21.54
N GLU A 725 -45.77 39.87 22.79
CA GLU A 725 -44.91 40.37 23.87
C GLU A 725 -43.73 39.42 24.15
N THR A 726 -43.98 38.10 24.23
CA THR A 726 -42.95 37.11 24.60
C THR A 726 -42.73 36.02 23.56
N SER A 727 -43.27 36.18 22.34
CA SER A 727 -43.15 35.17 21.29
C SER A 727 -43.16 35.75 19.88
N VAL A 728 -42.37 35.16 19.00
CA VAL A 728 -42.31 35.48 17.56
C VAL A 728 -42.52 34.20 16.76
N GLU A 729 -43.45 34.25 15.80
CA GLU A 729 -43.69 33.18 14.84
C GLU A 729 -43.26 33.62 13.44
N VAL A 730 -42.42 32.80 12.81
CA VAL A 730 -41.89 33.04 11.47
C VAL A 730 -42.24 31.90 10.52
N ALA A 731 -42.24 32.20 9.23
CA ALA A 731 -42.37 31.23 8.16
C ALA A 731 -41.42 31.59 7.01
N TRP A 732 -41.04 30.62 6.19
CA TRP A 732 -40.15 30.81 5.04
C TRP A 732 -40.59 29.95 3.86
N ASP A 733 -39.97 30.16 2.70
CA ASP A 733 -40.31 29.41 1.49
C ASP A 733 -39.56 28.06 1.47
N PRO A 734 -40.20 26.97 0.99
CA PRO A 734 -39.55 25.67 0.87
C PRO A 734 -38.47 25.70 -0.23
N LEU A 735 -37.37 24.98 -0.01
CA LEU A 735 -36.31 24.80 -1.00
C LEU A 735 -36.41 23.43 -1.68
N ASP A 736 -36.27 23.40 -3.00
CA ASP A 736 -36.29 22.20 -3.83
C ASP A 736 -34.88 21.58 -3.99
N ILE A 737 -34.17 21.45 -2.86
CA ILE A 737 -32.83 20.84 -2.81
C ILE A 737 -32.72 19.89 -1.62
N ALA A 738 -31.83 18.90 -1.73
CA ALA A 738 -31.55 17.94 -0.65
C ALA A 738 -30.63 18.53 0.43
N PHE A 739 -31.13 18.66 1.67
CA PHE A 739 -30.36 19.05 2.86
C PHE A 739 -30.94 18.38 4.13
N GLU A 740 -30.24 18.44 5.26
CA GLU A 740 -30.60 17.67 6.47
C GLU A 740 -31.58 18.44 7.37
N THR A 741 -31.20 19.65 7.78
CA THR A 741 -31.96 20.46 8.74
C THR A 741 -31.93 21.95 8.39
N TRP A 742 -32.97 22.66 8.82
CA TRP A 742 -32.95 24.11 8.97
C TRP A 742 -32.36 24.46 10.33
N GLU A 743 -31.59 25.54 10.41
CA GLU A 743 -31.12 26.12 11.66
C GLU A 743 -31.66 27.56 11.76
N ILE A 744 -32.49 27.82 12.77
CA ILE A 744 -33.02 29.15 13.05
C ILE A 744 -32.44 29.68 14.35
N ILE A 745 -31.98 30.93 14.32
CA ILE A 745 -31.28 31.58 15.44
C ILE A 745 -31.98 32.89 15.76
N PHE A 746 -32.29 33.11 17.04
CA PHE A 746 -32.81 34.36 17.57
C PHE A 746 -31.74 35.03 18.42
N ARG A 747 -31.26 36.18 17.96
CA ARG A 747 -30.25 36.98 18.65
C ARG A 747 -30.88 38.26 19.17
N ASN A 748 -30.72 38.55 20.46
CA ASN A 748 -31.15 39.81 21.04
C ASN A 748 -30.20 40.94 20.64
N MET A 749 -30.72 41.98 20.00
CA MET A 749 -29.91 43.13 19.55
C MET A 749 -29.68 44.14 20.67
N ASN A 750 -30.51 44.14 21.72
CA ASN A 750 -30.40 45.07 22.83
C ASN A 750 -29.44 44.60 23.94
N LYS A 751 -28.98 43.35 23.89
CA LYS A 751 -28.03 42.76 24.85
C LYS A 751 -27.01 41.91 24.09
N GLU A 752 -25.79 42.44 23.95
CA GLU A 752 -24.71 41.70 23.26
C GLU A 752 -24.19 40.50 24.06
N ASP A 753 -24.43 40.43 25.37
CA ASP A 753 -23.96 39.37 26.28
C ASP A 753 -24.99 38.21 26.47
N GLU A 754 -26.16 38.25 25.80
CA GLU A 754 -27.19 37.23 25.96
C GLU A 754 -27.00 36.10 24.92
N GLU A 755 -27.11 34.83 25.34
CA GLU A 755 -26.92 33.67 24.46
C GLU A 755 -27.93 33.63 23.31
N GLU A 756 -27.45 33.31 22.11
CA GLU A 756 -28.30 33.16 20.92
C GLU A 756 -29.17 31.91 21.03
N ILE A 757 -30.49 32.05 20.86
CA ILE A 757 -31.41 30.93 20.93
C ILE A 757 -31.41 30.23 19.56
N THR A 758 -30.77 29.07 19.48
CA THR A 758 -30.66 28.28 18.25
C THR A 758 -31.60 27.07 18.27
N LYS A 759 -32.30 26.84 17.16
CA LYS A 759 -33.16 25.66 16.98
C LYS A 759 -32.93 25.00 15.62
N SER A 760 -32.70 23.69 15.64
CA SER A 760 -32.64 22.86 14.43
C SER A 760 -33.99 22.23 14.14
N LEU A 761 -34.47 22.35 12.90
CA LEU A 761 -35.77 21.86 12.43
C LEU A 761 -35.55 20.90 11.26
N ARG A 762 -36.27 19.77 11.24
CA ARG A 762 -36.16 18.79 10.15
C ARG A 762 -37.09 19.17 8.99
N ARG A 763 -36.74 18.78 7.77
CA ARG A 763 -37.68 18.89 6.62
C ARG A 763 -38.92 18.03 6.89
N PRO A 764 -40.14 18.46 6.50
CA PRO A 764 -40.47 19.58 5.62
C PRO A 764 -40.92 20.87 6.35
N GLU A 765 -40.51 21.10 7.60
CA GLU A 765 -40.97 22.28 8.35
C GLU A 765 -40.57 23.60 7.68
N THR A 766 -41.53 24.52 7.56
CA THR A 766 -41.34 25.87 6.96
C THR A 766 -41.87 27.00 7.85
N SER A 767 -42.16 26.71 9.11
CA SER A 767 -42.51 27.72 10.11
C SER A 767 -42.16 27.29 11.52
N TYR A 768 -41.80 28.25 12.36
CA TYR A 768 -41.42 28.01 13.75
C TYR A 768 -41.85 29.17 14.65
N ARG A 769 -42.24 28.84 15.88
CA ARG A 769 -42.66 29.82 16.91
C ARG A 769 -41.72 29.76 18.09
N GLN A 770 -40.95 30.82 18.29
CA GLN A 770 -40.10 31.00 19.46
C GLN A 770 -40.89 31.66 20.59
N THR A 771 -40.81 31.12 21.80
CA THR A 771 -41.43 31.64 23.02
C THR A 771 -40.36 31.98 24.06
N GLY A 772 -40.72 32.78 25.07
CA GLY A 772 -39.79 33.18 26.13
C GLY A 772 -38.86 34.33 25.73
N LEU A 773 -39.28 35.15 24.75
CA LEU A 773 -38.58 36.37 24.37
C LEU A 773 -38.94 37.50 25.35
N ALA A 774 -38.04 38.46 25.54
CA ALA A 774 -38.30 39.62 26.39
C ALA A 774 -39.22 40.63 25.67
N PRO A 775 -40.21 41.22 26.37
CA PRO A 775 -41.09 42.27 25.82
C PRO A 775 -40.33 43.55 25.46
N GLY A 776 -40.76 44.22 24.38
CA GLY A 776 -40.20 45.50 23.91
C GLY A 776 -38.75 45.44 23.40
N GLN A 777 -38.23 44.27 23.04
CA GLN A 777 -36.84 44.08 22.61
C GLN A 777 -36.73 43.70 21.13
N GLU A 778 -35.64 44.11 20.50
CA GLU A 778 -35.31 43.86 19.11
C GLU A 778 -34.53 42.56 18.97
N TYR A 779 -35.00 41.68 18.09
CA TYR A 779 -34.40 40.39 17.81
C TYR A 779 -34.04 40.27 16.33
N GLU A 780 -32.79 39.88 16.04
CA GLU A 780 -32.33 39.43 14.72
C GLU A 780 -32.57 37.91 14.60
N ILE A 781 -33.32 37.53 13.57
CA ILE A 781 -33.65 36.15 13.27
C ILE A 781 -32.89 35.73 12.02
N SER A 782 -32.01 34.74 12.18
CA SER A 782 -31.20 34.18 11.10
C SER A 782 -31.67 32.77 10.78
N LEU A 783 -31.95 32.49 9.51
CA LEU A 783 -32.32 31.17 9.01
C LEU A 783 -31.21 30.63 8.12
N HIS A 784 -30.80 29.38 8.35
CA HIS A 784 -29.76 28.70 7.59
C HIS A 784 -30.19 27.29 7.20
N ILE A 785 -29.58 26.75 6.16
CA ILE A 785 -29.65 25.32 5.83
C ILE A 785 -28.37 24.62 6.28
N VAL A 786 -28.50 23.37 6.72
CA VAL A 786 -27.37 22.52 7.12
C VAL A 786 -27.41 21.22 6.31
N LYS A 787 -26.28 20.86 5.71
CA LYS A 787 -26.08 19.61 4.94
C LYS A 787 -24.66 19.10 5.18
N ASN A 788 -24.46 17.82 5.51
CA ASN A 788 -23.15 17.24 5.82
C ASN A 788 -22.33 18.07 6.83
N ASN A 789 -22.97 18.54 7.91
CA ASN A 789 -22.40 19.46 8.91
C ASN A 789 -21.87 20.81 8.37
N THR A 790 -22.16 21.17 7.12
CA THR A 790 -21.87 22.51 6.57
C THR A 790 -23.11 23.38 6.63
N ARG A 791 -22.96 24.58 7.23
CA ARG A 791 -24.00 25.61 7.31
C ARG A 791 -23.94 26.51 6.08
N GLY A 792 -25.05 26.60 5.36
CA GLY A 792 -25.21 27.48 4.21
C GLY A 792 -25.36 28.97 4.60
N PRO A 793 -25.36 29.86 3.59
CA PRO A 793 -25.58 31.28 3.80
C PRO A 793 -26.92 31.55 4.51
N GLY A 794 -26.93 32.55 5.39
CA GLY A 794 -28.08 32.87 6.23
C GLY A 794 -28.99 33.94 5.66
N LEU A 795 -30.29 33.77 5.82
CA LEU A 795 -31.27 34.83 5.63
C LEU A 795 -31.60 35.50 6.96
N LYS A 796 -31.39 36.81 7.06
CA LYS A 796 -31.60 37.59 8.29
C LYS A 796 -32.82 38.52 8.20
N ARG A 797 -33.60 38.59 9.28
CA ARG A 797 -34.69 39.57 9.45
C ARG A 797 -34.74 40.05 10.90
N VAL A 798 -35.05 41.32 11.09
CA VAL A 798 -35.16 41.94 12.42
C VAL A 798 -36.62 42.24 12.75
N THR A 799 -37.01 42.03 14.01
CA THR A 799 -38.33 42.40 14.53
C THR A 799 -38.25 42.83 16.00
N THR A 800 -39.24 43.59 16.47
CA THR A 800 -39.34 44.02 17.86
C THR A 800 -40.56 43.36 18.51
N THR A 801 -40.37 42.71 19.66
CA THR A 801 -41.48 42.17 20.46
C THR A 801 -42.35 43.30 20.99
N ARG A 802 -43.63 43.00 21.27
CA ARG A 802 -44.57 44.01 21.79
C ARG A 802 -44.24 44.35 23.25
N GLU A 803 -44.58 45.56 23.67
CA GLU A 803 -44.47 46.03 25.06
C GLU A 803 -45.63 45.53 25.94
#